data_AF-A0A562C2S2-F1
#
_entry.id   AF-A0A562C2S2-F1
#
_cell.length_a   1.000
_cell.length_b   1.000
_cell.length_c   1.000
_cell.angle_alpha   90.00
_cell.angle_beta   90.00
_cell.angle_gamma   90.00
#
_symmetry.space_group_name_H-M   'P 1'
#
loop_
_entity.id
_entity.type
_entity.pdbx_description
1 polymer ?
#
loop_
_entity_poly.entity_id
_entity_poly.type
_entity_poly.pdbx_seq_one_letter_code
_entity_poly.pdbx_strand_id
1 'polypeptide(L)'
;MARVTLLLPASRRLGAPSAAVAAALGRADMATAPGEGRRAQLRRCFDLLPDRWPVAALTRQLDAGDAAGATWLRADPCRIQADINGARLLDHGDTLGLDAEDAARLLPALRTLFGDAGMPIDAPVPTRWYLRLAPSTPLPAFTAPDDALGADVFEHLAGGRDGRRWRSLLTEAQVILHNHPWNAQRIAAGKRPVNSLWFWGGGELPTQVRSPHACFHPGDDLAAALAAACDGEIGQVETRRFPDGESYVRLHGGRRRHRRAVAAAVRGGRGRCGLRLVHAPRHARARARLAAAGAGRAARRTHRLAGARYRRRHRVHARARPALALLAPAPRRLPGLMAVRIRRRGAVAPAPGWPDAIPPLLRRIYAARGIDDPRLAQPRLAQLPAPDALGGVVEAVRLLADAIARDTRILVVGDFDADGATACAVAVRGLRMLGARDVVHAVPNRVVHGYGLSVGLVEELAALDPGLLVTVDHGIACHAGVGAARARGWQVLVTDHHLPGEALPPAHAIVNPNLRGDLFACKALAGVGVIFYVLLALRARLREDGAFAGREEPDLARLLDLVAVGTVADLVPLDATNRALVSAGLRRLRTGQGCPGLQALAEVAGRRLGTLTAADIGYAIAPRLNAAGRLEDMALGIECLLTDDPARAHELAAVLHRINQERRGLQQAMVDDAEAVLAALPSSGAEPPLAVCLFDPEWHAGVVGLVASKMKERLHRPVVAFAPAEPGGDQLRGSARSIPGLHIRDVLAAVDSAHPGLVERFGGHAMAAGLSLRREAFPAFEQAFAAAVASMLDPALLRAELLSDGELLPGEFDRFHAEAIRDGGPWGQGFAEPLFDGTFQVLDWKPVGDRHLRLRLRAEGVAAPLAAIHFGGLDLPPAGYCRLAYRLAPDDWRGGDAIQLVVEHREPA
;
A
#
# COMPACT_ATOMS: atom_id res chain seq x y z
N MET A 1 19.72 37.90 -45.41
CA MET A 1 20.40 36.72 -44.83
C MET A 1 19.34 35.76 -44.32
N ALA A 2 19.28 34.53 -44.82
CA ALA A 2 18.41 33.51 -44.25
C ALA A 2 18.96 33.11 -42.86
N ARG A 3 18.14 33.20 -41.82
CA ARG A 3 18.54 32.91 -40.44
C ARG A 3 17.84 31.64 -39.99
N VAL A 4 18.60 30.56 -39.84
CA VAL A 4 18.10 29.28 -39.34
C VAL A 4 18.30 29.24 -37.83
N THR A 5 17.24 28.98 -37.10
CA THR A 5 17.28 28.80 -35.63
C THR A 5 17.10 27.32 -35.34
N LEU A 6 18.10 26.71 -34.69
CA LEU A 6 18.09 25.30 -34.31
C LEU A 6 17.79 25.19 -32.81
N LEU A 7 16.73 24.48 -32.46
CA LEU A 7 16.44 24.13 -31.06
C LEU A 7 17.15 22.80 -30.76
N LEU A 8 18.23 22.87 -29.97
CA LEU A 8 19.01 21.70 -29.56
C LEU A 8 18.67 21.31 -28.11
N PRO A 9 18.78 20.03 -27.74
CA PRO A 9 18.68 19.60 -26.35
C PRO A 9 19.80 20.23 -25.49
N ALA A 10 19.70 20.09 -24.17
CA ALA A 10 20.75 20.56 -23.26
C ALA A 10 22.13 19.99 -23.67
N SER A 11 23.20 20.79 -23.60
CA SER A 11 24.57 20.40 -24.02
C SER A 11 25.06 19.09 -23.42
N ARG A 12 24.64 18.77 -22.18
CA ARG A 12 24.93 17.50 -21.49
C ARG A 12 24.33 16.25 -22.16
N ARG A 13 23.34 16.41 -23.05
CA ARG A 13 22.66 15.34 -23.80
C ARG A 13 23.04 15.31 -25.28
N LEU A 14 23.88 16.24 -25.73
CA LEU A 14 24.48 16.17 -27.06
C LEU A 14 25.64 15.17 -26.99
N GLY A 15 25.50 14.03 -27.66
CA GLY A 15 26.61 13.12 -27.88
C GLY A 15 27.75 13.80 -28.66
N ALA A 16 28.90 13.13 -28.81
CA ALA A 16 30.04 13.70 -29.54
C ALA A 16 29.62 14.06 -30.99
N PRO A 17 29.54 15.35 -31.36
CA PRO A 17 29.14 15.74 -32.70
C PRO A 17 30.26 15.41 -33.70
N SER A 18 29.89 15.11 -34.95
CA SER A 18 30.90 14.96 -36.02
C SER A 18 31.70 16.25 -36.18
N ALA A 19 32.92 16.15 -36.73
CA ALA A 19 33.81 17.31 -36.90
C ALA A 19 33.15 18.46 -37.70
N ALA A 20 32.30 18.12 -38.68
CA ALA A 20 31.53 19.08 -39.47
C ALA A 20 30.46 19.81 -38.65
N VAL A 21 29.73 19.09 -37.80
CA VAL A 21 28.72 19.66 -36.89
C VAL A 21 29.39 20.51 -35.82
N ALA A 22 30.51 20.07 -35.25
CA ALA A 22 31.29 20.82 -34.28
C ALA A 22 31.80 22.16 -34.86
N ALA A 23 32.32 22.14 -36.11
CA ALA A 23 32.77 23.35 -36.79
C ALA A 23 31.62 24.32 -37.14
N ALA A 24 30.41 23.79 -37.44
CA ALA A 24 29.22 24.61 -37.67
C ALA A 24 28.70 25.25 -36.37
N LEU A 25 28.63 24.48 -35.28
CA LEU A 25 28.22 24.97 -33.96
C LEU A 25 29.24 26.00 -33.42
N GLY A 26 30.53 25.80 -33.66
CA GLY A 26 31.59 26.74 -33.24
C GLY A 26 31.59 28.09 -33.96
N ARG A 27 30.84 28.22 -35.07
CA ARG A 27 30.64 29.48 -35.81
C ARG A 27 29.33 30.19 -35.47
N ALA A 28 28.54 29.63 -34.56
CA ALA A 28 27.23 30.15 -34.18
C ALA A 28 27.32 31.16 -33.03
N ASP A 29 26.49 32.20 -33.09
CA ASP A 29 26.25 33.14 -32.00
C ASP A 29 25.52 32.44 -30.85
N MET A 30 26.09 32.40 -29.66
CA MET A 30 25.40 31.84 -28.50
C MET A 30 24.54 32.90 -27.78
N ALA A 31 23.27 32.59 -27.51
CA ALA A 31 22.45 33.31 -26.54
C ALA A 31 22.23 32.42 -25.30
N THR A 32 22.02 33.00 -24.13
CA THR A 32 21.68 32.26 -22.92
C THR A 32 20.25 32.58 -22.53
N ALA A 33 19.45 31.57 -22.17
CA ALA A 33 18.05 31.75 -21.81
C ALA A 33 17.70 30.95 -20.53
N PRO A 34 16.82 31.47 -19.66
CA PRO A 34 16.35 30.78 -18.47
C PRO A 34 15.37 29.64 -18.82
N GLY A 35 15.40 28.56 -18.04
CA GLY A 35 14.51 27.41 -18.17
C GLY A 35 15.14 26.21 -18.89
N GLU A 36 15.01 25.02 -18.28
CA GLU A 36 15.39 23.74 -18.86
C GLU A 36 14.16 23.02 -19.48
N GLY A 37 14.40 22.12 -20.44
CA GLY A 37 13.35 21.28 -21.03
C GLY A 37 12.70 21.83 -22.31
N ARG A 38 11.94 20.96 -22.99
CA ARG A 38 11.37 21.17 -24.33
C ARG A 38 10.37 22.34 -24.39
N ARG A 39 9.46 22.41 -23.41
CA ARG A 39 8.48 23.50 -23.29
C ARG A 39 9.15 24.87 -23.16
N ALA A 40 10.24 24.97 -22.39
CA ALA A 40 11.02 26.20 -22.27
C ALA A 40 11.78 26.57 -23.58
N GLN A 41 12.01 25.61 -24.47
CA GLN A 41 12.56 25.88 -25.81
C GLN A 41 11.48 26.39 -26.75
N LEU A 42 10.32 25.74 -26.79
CA LEU A 42 9.19 26.17 -27.62
C LEU A 42 8.68 27.57 -27.25
N ARG A 43 8.67 27.93 -25.96
CA ARG A 43 8.37 29.29 -25.47
C ARG A 43 9.24 30.41 -26.05
N ARG A 44 10.38 30.08 -26.68
CA ARG A 44 11.26 31.08 -27.33
C ARG A 44 10.81 31.37 -28.76
N CYS A 45 10.06 30.45 -29.34
CA CYS A 45 9.59 30.51 -30.73
C CYS A 45 8.09 30.77 -30.80
N PHE A 46 7.33 30.46 -29.75
CA PHE A 46 5.88 30.60 -29.72
C PHE A 46 5.42 31.38 -28.49
N ASP A 47 4.54 32.34 -28.73
CA ASP A 47 3.84 33.14 -27.72
C ASP A 47 2.35 32.82 -27.78
N LEU A 48 1.75 32.49 -26.63
CA LEU A 48 0.37 32.01 -26.53
C LEU A 48 -0.44 32.96 -25.65
N LEU A 49 -1.67 33.26 -26.07
CA LEU A 49 -2.64 34.06 -25.31
C LEU A 49 -3.90 33.22 -25.05
N PRO A 50 -4.27 32.96 -23.78
CA PRO A 50 -3.49 33.20 -22.56
C PRO A 50 -2.21 32.35 -22.49
N ASP A 51 -1.21 32.71 -21.65
CA ASP A 51 0.05 31.94 -21.47
C ASP A 51 -0.21 30.62 -20.72
N ARG A 52 -0.90 29.72 -21.40
CA ARG A 52 -1.18 28.33 -21.03
C ARG A 52 -0.79 27.45 -22.21
N TRP A 53 -0.42 26.21 -21.92
CA TRP A 53 0.05 25.26 -22.93
C TRP A 53 -0.88 24.04 -22.95
N PRO A 54 -2.09 24.20 -23.49
CA PRO A 54 -3.14 23.16 -23.53
C PRO A 54 -2.80 22.16 -24.63
N VAL A 55 -1.83 21.28 -24.35
CA VAL A 55 -1.31 20.30 -25.34
C VAL A 55 -2.44 19.51 -25.97
N ALA A 56 -3.42 19.07 -25.18
CA ALA A 56 -4.57 18.31 -25.66
C ALA A 56 -5.38 19.06 -26.72
N ALA A 57 -5.75 20.32 -26.47
CA ALA A 57 -6.54 21.11 -27.41
C ALA A 57 -5.76 21.46 -28.68
N LEU A 58 -4.47 21.79 -28.54
CA LEU A 58 -3.59 22.09 -29.68
C LEU A 58 -3.41 20.88 -30.59
N THR A 59 -3.07 19.71 -30.04
CA THR A 59 -2.89 18.51 -30.86
C THR A 59 -4.22 17.97 -31.39
N ARG A 60 -5.34 18.15 -30.67
CA ARG A 60 -6.68 17.84 -31.19
C ARG A 60 -7.05 18.70 -32.40
N GLN A 61 -6.73 20.00 -32.35
CA GLN A 61 -6.99 20.90 -33.49
C GLN A 61 -6.20 20.48 -34.72
N LEU A 62 -4.96 19.99 -34.54
CA LEU A 62 -4.16 19.45 -35.63
C LEU A 62 -4.71 18.11 -36.16
N ASP A 63 -5.11 17.21 -35.26
CA ASP A 63 -5.50 15.84 -35.62
C ASP A 63 -6.92 15.73 -36.19
N ALA A 64 -7.88 16.54 -35.70
CA ALA A 64 -9.30 16.42 -36.02
C ALA A 64 -9.99 17.75 -36.40
N GLY A 65 -9.38 18.90 -36.12
CA GLY A 65 -9.90 20.20 -36.52
C GLY A 65 -11.08 20.75 -35.69
N ASP A 66 -11.49 20.07 -34.63
CA ASP A 66 -12.74 20.31 -33.87
C ASP A 66 -12.50 20.69 -32.39
N ALA A 67 -11.32 21.22 -32.05
CA ALA A 67 -10.97 21.46 -30.65
C ALA A 67 -11.73 22.64 -30.01
N ALA A 68 -12.35 23.50 -30.81
CA ALA A 68 -13.05 24.69 -30.35
C ALA A 68 -14.27 24.39 -29.46
N GLY A 69 -14.52 25.24 -28.46
CA GLY A 69 -15.73 25.19 -27.64
C GLY A 69 -15.80 24.03 -26.63
N ALA A 70 -14.65 23.43 -26.28
CA ALA A 70 -14.55 22.41 -25.23
C ALA A 70 -13.20 22.48 -24.51
N THR A 71 -13.15 21.94 -23.29
CA THR A 71 -11.89 21.63 -22.61
C THR A 71 -11.47 20.21 -23.02
N TRP A 72 -10.19 20.03 -23.38
CA TRP A 72 -9.65 18.74 -23.81
C TRP A 72 -8.59 18.24 -22.83
N LEU A 73 -8.45 16.92 -22.73
CA LEU A 73 -7.40 16.27 -21.94
C LEU A 73 -6.81 15.11 -22.76
N ARG A 74 -5.48 14.94 -22.78
CA ARG A 74 -4.84 13.76 -23.38
C ARG A 74 -5.06 12.58 -22.45
N ALA A 75 -5.33 11.41 -23.02
CA ALA A 75 -5.48 10.15 -22.33
C ALA A 75 -4.63 9.09 -23.03
N ASP A 76 -3.33 9.34 -23.12
CA ASP A 76 -2.46 8.58 -24.02
C ASP A 76 -2.33 7.12 -23.56
N PRO A 77 -2.45 6.15 -24.48
CA PRO A 77 -2.16 4.75 -24.19
C PRO A 77 -0.77 4.60 -23.57
N CYS A 78 -0.68 3.82 -22.49
CA CYS A 78 0.57 3.60 -21.80
C CYS A 78 0.73 2.15 -21.30
N ARG A 79 1.98 1.81 -20.98
CA ARG A 79 2.35 0.57 -20.29
C ARG A 79 2.94 0.88 -18.94
N ILE A 80 2.24 0.44 -17.90
CA ILE A 80 2.68 0.49 -16.52
C ILE A 80 3.09 -0.91 -16.08
N GLN A 81 4.20 -1.04 -15.38
CA GLN A 81 4.65 -2.30 -14.80
C GLN A 81 4.85 -2.16 -13.29
N ALA A 82 4.24 -3.06 -12.52
CA ALA A 82 4.48 -3.16 -11.09
C ALA A 82 5.83 -3.83 -10.80
N ASP A 83 6.55 -3.34 -9.80
CA ASP A 83 7.76 -3.92 -9.24
C ASP A 83 7.75 -3.88 -7.71
N ILE A 84 8.81 -4.41 -7.08
CA ILE A 84 8.93 -4.50 -5.61
C ILE A 84 8.93 -3.15 -4.88
N ASN A 85 9.13 -2.04 -5.60
CA ASN A 85 9.23 -0.69 -5.08
C ASN A 85 8.07 0.22 -5.51
N GLY A 86 7.10 -0.26 -6.31
CA GLY A 86 5.98 0.56 -6.79
C GLY A 86 5.46 0.16 -8.18
N ALA A 87 4.93 1.11 -8.93
CA ALA A 87 4.50 0.91 -10.31
C ALA A 87 5.19 1.93 -11.21
N ARG A 88 5.76 1.52 -12.36
CA ARG A 88 6.52 2.41 -13.24
C ARG A 88 5.89 2.55 -14.61
N LEU A 89 5.87 3.78 -15.13
CA LEU A 89 5.54 4.06 -16.52
C LEU A 89 6.73 3.67 -17.40
N LEU A 90 6.57 2.67 -18.26
CA LEU A 90 7.65 2.16 -19.11
C LEU A 90 7.58 2.69 -20.54
N ASP A 91 6.36 2.79 -21.08
CA ASP A 91 6.12 3.14 -22.47
C ASP A 91 4.84 3.97 -22.57
N HIS A 92 4.79 4.91 -23.50
CA HIS A 92 3.61 5.72 -23.80
C HIS A 92 3.55 6.13 -25.28
N GLY A 93 2.34 6.35 -25.80
CA GLY A 93 2.12 6.90 -27.14
C GLY A 93 2.86 6.15 -28.24
N ASP A 94 3.69 6.85 -29.01
CA ASP A 94 4.41 6.29 -30.18
C ASP A 94 5.38 5.15 -29.81
N THR A 95 5.89 5.11 -28.58
CA THR A 95 6.83 4.06 -28.14
C THR A 95 6.18 2.68 -28.00
N LEU A 96 4.86 2.61 -28.01
CA LEU A 96 4.10 1.36 -27.92
C LEU A 96 3.86 0.71 -29.30
N GLY A 97 4.11 1.43 -30.40
CA GLY A 97 3.86 0.92 -31.75
C GLY A 97 2.38 0.59 -32.02
N LEU A 98 1.46 1.50 -31.66
CA LEU A 98 0.04 1.35 -31.99
C LEU A 98 -0.22 1.72 -33.45
N ASP A 99 -1.05 0.91 -34.12
CA ASP A 99 -1.63 1.23 -35.42
C ASP A 99 -3.15 1.43 -35.34
N ALA A 100 -3.78 1.69 -36.49
CA ALA A 100 -5.23 1.95 -36.56
C ALA A 100 -6.08 0.76 -36.09
N GLU A 101 -5.62 -0.48 -36.29
CA GLU A 101 -6.33 -1.66 -35.81
C GLU A 101 -6.26 -1.74 -34.29
N ASP A 102 -5.09 -1.46 -33.70
CA ASP A 102 -4.92 -1.42 -32.25
C ASP A 102 -5.88 -0.44 -31.56
N ALA A 103 -6.00 0.77 -32.10
CA ALA A 103 -6.94 1.75 -31.59
C ALA A 103 -8.40 1.30 -31.78
N ALA A 104 -8.75 0.75 -32.94
CA ALA A 104 -10.10 0.26 -33.22
C ALA A 104 -10.52 -0.90 -32.29
N ARG A 105 -9.56 -1.68 -31.79
CA ARG A 105 -9.81 -2.81 -30.89
C ARG A 105 -9.84 -2.42 -29.42
N LEU A 106 -8.97 -1.51 -28.98
CA LEU A 106 -8.84 -1.12 -27.57
C LEU A 106 -9.80 0.01 -27.15
N LEU A 107 -10.04 0.98 -28.03
CA LEU A 107 -10.85 2.16 -27.71
C LEU A 107 -12.31 1.85 -27.35
N PRO A 108 -13.02 0.90 -28.01
CA PRO A 108 -14.42 0.62 -27.69
C PRO A 108 -14.66 0.23 -26.23
N ALA A 109 -13.74 -0.52 -25.62
CA ALA A 109 -13.85 -0.95 -24.22
C ALA A 109 -13.83 0.23 -23.23
N LEU A 110 -13.24 1.36 -23.63
CA LEU A 110 -13.14 2.57 -22.81
C LEU A 110 -14.27 3.57 -23.07
N ARG A 111 -14.98 3.46 -24.20
CA ARG A 111 -16.07 4.38 -24.55
C ARG A 111 -17.22 4.35 -23.54
N THR A 112 -17.56 3.18 -23.00
CA THR A 112 -18.60 3.05 -21.96
C THR A 112 -18.16 3.76 -20.68
N LEU A 113 -16.98 3.41 -20.15
CA LEU A 113 -16.43 4.01 -18.92
C LEU A 113 -16.42 5.55 -18.96
N PHE A 114 -15.86 6.11 -20.02
CA PHE A 114 -15.74 7.57 -20.13
C PHE A 114 -17.03 8.24 -20.59
N GLY A 115 -17.92 7.51 -21.28
CA GLY A 115 -19.27 7.97 -21.63
C GLY A 115 -20.14 8.17 -20.40
N ASP A 116 -20.18 7.19 -19.50
CA ASP A 116 -20.93 7.25 -18.24
C ASP A 116 -20.40 8.37 -17.33
N ALA A 117 -19.09 8.63 -17.39
CA ALA A 117 -18.45 9.73 -16.67
C ALA A 117 -18.68 11.12 -17.32
N GLY A 118 -19.43 11.21 -18.42
CA GLY A 118 -19.75 12.45 -19.13
C GLY A 118 -18.57 13.08 -19.89
N MET A 119 -17.55 12.28 -20.24
CA MET A 119 -16.30 12.76 -20.85
C MET A 119 -15.88 11.87 -22.02
N PRO A 120 -16.60 11.87 -23.16
CA PRO A 120 -16.38 10.90 -24.23
C PRO A 120 -14.91 10.89 -24.71
N ILE A 121 -14.41 9.67 -24.93
CA ILE A 121 -13.04 9.40 -25.39
C ILE A 121 -13.00 9.14 -26.90
N ASP A 122 -12.00 9.71 -27.57
CA ASP A 122 -11.79 9.57 -29.01
C ASP A 122 -10.29 9.48 -29.37
N ALA A 123 -9.98 8.84 -30.50
CA ALA A 123 -8.61 8.63 -30.97
C ALA A 123 -8.51 8.85 -32.50
N PRO A 124 -8.42 10.11 -32.97
CA PRO A 124 -8.29 10.43 -34.39
C PRO A 124 -6.94 9.94 -34.96
N VAL A 125 -5.95 9.72 -34.09
CA VAL A 125 -4.65 9.13 -34.43
C VAL A 125 -4.37 7.99 -33.44
N PRO A 126 -3.83 6.84 -33.87
CA PRO A 126 -3.70 5.65 -33.03
C PRO A 126 -3.00 5.85 -31.68
N THR A 127 -2.03 6.77 -31.62
CA THR A 127 -1.19 6.99 -30.44
C THR A 127 -1.62 8.20 -29.59
N ARG A 128 -2.65 8.95 -30.01
CA ARG A 128 -3.11 10.17 -29.33
C ARG A 128 -4.60 10.14 -29.08
N TRP A 129 -4.94 9.96 -27.81
CA TRP A 129 -6.33 9.77 -27.39
C TRP A 129 -6.76 10.97 -26.55
N TYR A 130 -8.03 11.34 -26.67
CA TYR A 130 -8.56 12.61 -26.21
C TYR A 130 -9.85 12.40 -25.44
N LEU A 131 -9.93 13.00 -24.26
CA LEU A 131 -11.18 13.16 -23.52
C LEU A 131 -11.74 14.55 -23.80
N ARG A 132 -13.01 14.61 -24.15
CA ARG A 132 -13.75 15.87 -24.30
C ARG A 132 -14.48 16.19 -23.00
N LEU A 133 -14.26 17.38 -22.46
CA LEU A 133 -14.89 17.87 -21.24
C LEU A 133 -15.73 19.11 -21.53
N ALA A 134 -16.64 19.44 -20.61
CA ALA A 134 -17.38 20.68 -20.65
C ALA A 134 -16.42 21.89 -20.64
N PRO A 135 -16.77 23.01 -21.32
CA PRO A 135 -15.99 24.23 -21.27
C PRO A 135 -15.72 24.67 -19.83
N SER A 136 -14.52 25.22 -19.59
CA SER A 136 -14.05 25.71 -18.29
C SER A 136 -14.02 24.66 -17.17
N THR A 137 -13.96 23.35 -17.51
CA THR A 137 -13.82 22.29 -16.50
C THR A 137 -12.50 22.48 -15.73
N PRO A 138 -12.53 22.56 -14.38
CA PRO A 138 -11.32 22.63 -13.58
C PRO A 138 -10.56 21.31 -13.69
N LEU A 139 -9.27 21.39 -14.02
CA LEU A 139 -8.39 20.24 -14.14
C LEU A 139 -7.26 20.33 -13.11
N PRO A 140 -6.90 19.22 -12.45
CA PRO A 140 -5.72 19.20 -11.59
C PRO A 140 -4.45 19.34 -12.44
N ALA A 141 -3.33 19.63 -11.78
CA ALA A 141 -2.04 19.61 -12.44
C ALA A 141 -1.66 18.17 -12.79
N PHE A 142 -1.53 17.87 -14.09
CA PHE A 142 -1.06 16.59 -14.57
C PHE A 142 0.40 16.64 -14.98
N THR A 143 1.15 15.60 -14.64
CA THR A 143 2.55 15.42 -15.07
C THR A 143 2.59 14.95 -16.53
N ALA A 144 3.49 15.53 -17.34
CA ALA A 144 3.70 15.04 -18.70
C ALA A 144 4.33 13.63 -18.68
N PRO A 145 3.98 12.74 -19.62
CA PRO A 145 4.46 11.36 -19.59
C PRO A 145 5.99 11.26 -19.69
N ASP A 146 6.65 12.16 -20.41
CA ASP A 146 8.12 12.23 -20.49
C ASP A 146 8.79 12.55 -19.14
N ASP A 147 8.09 13.26 -18.26
CA ASP A 147 8.60 13.59 -16.92
C ASP A 147 8.32 12.46 -15.90
N ALA A 148 7.39 11.55 -16.21
CA ALA A 148 7.02 10.40 -15.38
C ALA A 148 7.67 9.08 -15.83
N LEU A 149 8.31 9.05 -17.00
CA LEU A 149 8.91 7.84 -17.57
C LEU A 149 9.99 7.25 -16.67
N GLY A 150 9.82 5.98 -16.26
CA GLY A 150 10.74 5.25 -15.38
C GLY A 150 10.64 5.61 -13.89
N ALA A 151 9.89 6.64 -13.52
CA ALA A 151 9.58 7.00 -12.14
C ALA A 151 8.40 6.18 -11.61
N ASP A 152 8.17 6.26 -10.29
CA ASP A 152 6.96 5.66 -9.71
C ASP A 152 5.74 6.48 -10.15
N VAL A 153 4.75 5.80 -10.73
CA VAL A 153 3.50 6.38 -11.21
C VAL A 153 2.80 7.15 -10.09
N PHE A 154 2.82 6.64 -8.86
CA PHE A 154 2.10 7.26 -7.74
C PHE A 154 2.61 8.65 -7.36
N GLU A 155 3.90 8.94 -7.62
CA GLU A 155 4.49 10.27 -7.39
C GLU A 155 3.97 11.32 -8.38
N HIS A 156 3.39 10.88 -9.50
CA HIS A 156 3.03 11.73 -10.63
C HIS A 156 1.52 11.81 -10.89
N LEU A 157 0.70 11.05 -10.15
CA LEU A 157 -0.76 11.10 -10.23
C LEU A 157 -1.31 12.41 -9.66
N ALA A 158 -2.45 12.85 -10.18
CA ALA A 158 -3.13 14.05 -9.73
C ALA A 158 -3.53 13.96 -8.23
N GLY A 159 -3.00 14.87 -7.42
CA GLY A 159 -3.29 14.97 -5.98
C GLY A 159 -4.52 15.86 -5.65
N GLY A 160 -4.93 15.86 -4.37
CA GLY A 160 -6.02 16.69 -3.86
C GLY A 160 -7.44 16.17 -4.15
N ARG A 161 -8.46 16.96 -3.76
CA ARG A 161 -9.90 16.61 -3.91
C ARG A 161 -10.30 16.41 -5.37
N ASP A 162 -9.76 17.25 -6.27
CA ASP A 162 -10.01 17.17 -7.71
C ASP A 162 -9.28 15.99 -8.38
N GLY A 163 -8.16 15.52 -7.83
CA GLY A 163 -7.37 14.41 -8.37
C GLY A 163 -7.93 13.02 -8.09
N ARG A 164 -8.82 12.86 -7.09
CA ARG A 164 -9.43 11.55 -6.74
C ARG A 164 -10.23 10.96 -7.89
N ARG A 165 -11.14 11.74 -8.49
CA ARG A 165 -11.97 11.30 -9.62
C ARG A 165 -11.12 10.80 -10.78
N TRP A 166 -10.03 11.51 -11.09
CA TRP A 166 -9.11 11.14 -12.18
C TRP A 166 -8.32 9.86 -11.87
N ARG A 167 -7.95 9.61 -10.61
CA ARG A 167 -7.30 8.36 -10.19
C ARG A 167 -8.25 7.15 -10.24
N SER A 168 -9.52 7.33 -9.90
CA SER A 168 -10.55 6.26 -10.05
C SER A 168 -10.68 5.86 -11.52
N LEU A 169 -10.93 6.84 -12.40
CA LEU A 169 -11.07 6.61 -13.83
C LEU A 169 -9.82 5.98 -14.46
N LEU A 170 -8.64 6.38 -14.00
CA LEU A 170 -7.38 5.78 -14.43
C LEU A 170 -7.29 4.30 -14.00
N THR A 171 -7.68 3.99 -12.78
CA THR A 171 -7.66 2.63 -12.22
C THR A 171 -8.65 1.73 -12.97
N GLU A 172 -9.86 2.22 -13.22
CA GLU A 172 -10.89 1.50 -13.98
C GLU A 172 -10.45 1.27 -15.44
N ALA A 173 -9.90 2.29 -16.10
CA ALA A 173 -9.34 2.15 -17.45
C ALA A 173 -8.17 1.15 -17.47
N GLN A 174 -7.33 1.14 -16.44
CA GLN A 174 -6.24 0.17 -16.28
C GLN A 174 -6.77 -1.26 -16.12
N VAL A 175 -7.81 -1.49 -15.32
CA VAL A 175 -8.41 -2.83 -15.17
C VAL A 175 -8.96 -3.33 -16.50
N ILE A 176 -9.67 -2.48 -17.24
CA ILE A 176 -10.23 -2.81 -18.56
C ILE A 176 -9.11 -3.15 -19.55
N LEU A 177 -8.10 -2.28 -19.66
CA LEU A 177 -7.02 -2.42 -20.63
C LEU A 177 -6.08 -3.58 -20.27
N HIS A 178 -5.73 -3.75 -19.00
CA HIS A 178 -4.83 -4.81 -18.55
C HIS A 178 -5.35 -6.20 -18.93
N ASN A 179 -6.65 -6.44 -18.77
CA ASN A 179 -7.29 -7.72 -19.09
C ASN A 179 -7.79 -7.82 -20.54
N HIS A 180 -7.54 -6.80 -21.38
CA HIS A 180 -8.10 -6.78 -22.72
C HIS A 180 -7.46 -7.86 -23.62
N PRO A 181 -8.26 -8.74 -24.27
CA PRO A 181 -7.74 -9.90 -25.01
C PRO A 181 -6.84 -9.51 -26.20
N TRP A 182 -7.03 -8.30 -26.76
CA TRP A 182 -6.16 -7.77 -27.81
C TRP A 182 -4.68 -7.65 -27.40
N ASN A 183 -4.39 -7.47 -26.10
CA ASN A 183 -3.01 -7.39 -25.63
C ASN A 183 -2.25 -8.71 -25.81
N ALA A 184 -2.92 -9.86 -25.74
CA ALA A 184 -2.29 -11.15 -26.02
C ALA A 184 -1.83 -11.24 -27.49
N GLN A 185 -2.63 -10.72 -28.43
CA GLN A 185 -2.30 -10.68 -29.86
C GLN A 185 -1.17 -9.68 -30.14
N ARG A 186 -1.18 -8.51 -29.48
CA ARG A 186 -0.07 -7.55 -29.56
C ARG A 186 1.25 -8.17 -29.10
N ILE A 187 1.23 -8.86 -27.97
CA ILE A 187 2.42 -9.54 -27.43
C ILE A 187 2.92 -10.64 -28.39
N ALA A 188 2.00 -11.44 -28.95
CA ALA A 188 2.35 -12.47 -29.93
C ALA A 188 2.97 -11.89 -31.22
N ALA A 189 2.56 -10.68 -31.61
CA ALA A 189 3.14 -9.93 -32.73
C ALA A 189 4.42 -9.14 -32.36
N GLY A 190 4.97 -9.31 -31.14
CA GLY A 190 6.16 -8.60 -30.67
C GLY A 190 5.92 -7.13 -30.30
N LYS A 191 4.67 -6.67 -30.25
CA LYS A 191 4.29 -5.32 -29.82
C LYS A 191 4.14 -5.26 -28.30
N ARG A 192 4.28 -4.06 -27.73
CA ARG A 192 4.14 -3.81 -26.28
C ARG A 192 2.66 -3.77 -25.90
N PRO A 193 2.24 -4.39 -24.77
CA PRO A 193 0.85 -4.31 -24.34
C PRO A 193 0.49 -2.89 -23.90
N VAL A 194 -0.77 -2.52 -24.08
CA VAL A 194 -1.37 -1.28 -23.58
C VAL A 194 -2.23 -1.65 -22.38
N ASN A 195 -1.78 -1.31 -21.17
CA ASN A 195 -2.47 -1.75 -19.95
C ASN A 195 -2.97 -0.60 -19.08
N SER A 196 -2.77 0.66 -19.49
CA SER A 196 -3.34 1.82 -18.82
C SER A 196 -3.38 3.02 -19.78
N LEU A 197 -3.90 4.15 -19.30
CA LEU A 197 -3.86 5.46 -19.97
C LEU A 197 -2.98 6.42 -19.18
N TRP A 198 -2.56 7.54 -19.76
CA TRP A 198 -1.88 8.62 -19.05
C TRP A 198 -2.59 9.95 -19.30
N PHE A 199 -3.16 10.53 -18.23
CA PHE A 199 -3.88 11.79 -18.34
C PHE A 199 -2.93 12.98 -18.24
N TRP A 200 -2.92 13.86 -19.25
CA TRP A 200 -2.08 15.05 -19.23
C TRP A 200 -2.48 16.15 -20.22
N GLY A 201 -1.81 17.31 -20.12
CA GLY A 201 -1.87 18.35 -21.16
C GLY A 201 -3.20 19.08 -21.30
N GLY A 202 -4.06 19.03 -20.28
CA GLY A 202 -5.43 19.50 -20.40
C GLY A 202 -5.61 21.02 -20.49
N GLY A 203 -6.68 21.44 -21.16
CA GLY A 203 -7.08 22.84 -21.31
C GLY A 203 -7.90 23.12 -22.58
N GLU A 204 -8.20 24.39 -22.81
CA GLU A 204 -8.92 24.88 -24.00
C GLU A 204 -7.96 25.44 -25.03
N LEU A 205 -8.37 25.50 -26.30
CA LEU A 205 -7.54 26.07 -27.37
C LEU A 205 -7.16 27.52 -27.04
N PRO A 206 -5.88 27.94 -27.22
CA PRO A 206 -5.49 29.33 -27.00
C PRO A 206 -6.21 30.25 -27.98
N THR A 207 -6.54 31.45 -27.55
CA THR A 207 -7.17 32.49 -28.39
C THR A 207 -6.23 32.95 -29.49
N GLN A 208 -4.92 32.96 -29.22
CA GLN A 208 -3.92 33.32 -30.22
C GLN A 208 -2.60 32.60 -29.99
N VAL A 209 -1.98 32.13 -31.07
CA VAL A 209 -0.59 31.65 -31.11
C VAL A 209 0.20 32.54 -32.07
N ARG A 210 1.33 33.09 -31.61
CA ARG A 210 2.20 33.96 -32.41
C ARG A 210 3.59 33.37 -32.48
N SER A 211 4.27 33.54 -33.61
CA SER A 211 5.68 33.21 -33.76
C SER A 211 6.40 34.27 -34.58
N PRO A 212 7.67 34.59 -34.29
CA PRO A 212 8.50 35.41 -35.16
C PRO A 212 9.02 34.63 -36.39
N HIS A 213 8.71 33.33 -36.51
CA HIS A 213 9.15 32.47 -37.60
C HIS A 213 8.03 32.20 -38.59
N ALA A 214 8.35 32.18 -39.89
CA ALA A 214 7.38 31.92 -40.97
C ALA A 214 7.39 30.47 -41.47
N CYS A 215 8.48 29.73 -41.26
CA CYS A 215 8.61 28.34 -41.68
C CYS A 215 9.16 27.48 -40.54
N PHE A 216 8.58 26.30 -40.36
CA PHE A 216 8.85 25.39 -39.26
C PHE A 216 9.16 23.98 -39.78
N HIS A 217 10.09 23.30 -39.09
CA HIS A 217 10.39 21.90 -39.30
C HIS A 217 10.24 21.18 -37.94
N PRO A 218 9.01 20.83 -37.56
CA PRO A 218 8.70 20.29 -36.24
C PRO A 218 9.28 18.88 -36.07
N GLY A 219 9.70 18.56 -34.84
CA GLY A 219 10.20 17.23 -34.45
C GLY A 219 9.26 16.48 -33.50
N ASP A 220 8.05 16.99 -33.28
CA ASP A 220 6.95 16.39 -32.51
C ASP A 220 5.59 16.97 -32.94
N ASP A 221 4.55 16.38 -32.37
CA ASP A 221 3.15 16.78 -32.49
C ASP A 221 2.89 18.17 -31.91
N LEU A 222 3.44 18.50 -30.73
CA LEU A 222 3.20 19.81 -30.11
C LEU A 222 3.79 20.98 -30.93
N ALA A 223 5.02 20.87 -31.45
CA ALA A 223 5.58 21.92 -32.29
C ALA A 223 4.86 22.01 -33.64
N ALA A 224 4.40 20.88 -34.20
CA ALA A 224 3.60 20.88 -35.42
C ALA A 224 2.25 21.58 -35.19
N ALA A 225 1.59 21.31 -34.07
CA ALA A 225 0.32 21.93 -33.69
C ALA A 225 0.48 23.46 -33.47
N LEU A 226 1.57 23.88 -32.83
CA LEU A 226 1.87 25.31 -32.63
C LEU A 226 2.19 26.03 -33.94
N ALA A 227 2.96 25.40 -34.83
CA ALA A 227 3.25 25.94 -36.14
C ALA A 227 1.99 26.10 -36.99
N ALA A 228 1.11 25.09 -36.97
CA ALA A 228 -0.19 25.16 -37.64
C ALA A 228 -1.09 26.25 -37.03
N ALA A 229 -1.12 26.39 -35.70
CA ALA A 229 -1.93 27.37 -35.00
C ALA A 229 -1.49 28.83 -35.20
N CYS A 230 -0.29 29.08 -35.72
CA CYS A 230 0.18 30.43 -36.09
C CYS A 230 0.28 30.63 -37.61
N ASP A 231 -0.40 29.81 -38.41
CA ASP A 231 -0.37 29.83 -39.88
C ASP A 231 1.05 29.71 -40.48
N GLY A 232 1.94 29.00 -39.80
CA GLY A 232 3.32 28.79 -40.23
C GLY A 232 3.44 27.74 -41.33
N GLU A 233 4.32 27.97 -42.32
CA GLU A 233 4.61 26.97 -43.36
C GLU A 233 5.40 25.80 -42.75
N ILE A 234 4.82 24.59 -42.72
CA ILE A 234 5.53 23.38 -42.30
C ILE A 234 6.34 22.84 -43.48
N GLY A 235 7.66 22.96 -43.43
CA GLY A 235 8.55 22.49 -44.48
C GLY A 235 8.92 21.01 -44.33
N GLN A 236 9.06 20.29 -45.45
CA GLN A 236 9.59 18.92 -45.44
C GLN A 236 11.11 18.92 -45.33
N VAL A 237 11.64 18.03 -44.48
CA VAL A 237 13.06 17.74 -44.38
C VAL A 237 13.36 16.51 -45.23
N GLU A 238 14.00 16.68 -46.38
CA GLU A 238 14.55 15.55 -47.12
C GLU A 238 15.88 15.13 -46.49
N THR A 239 15.86 14.00 -45.79
CA THR A 239 17.07 13.30 -45.36
C THR A 239 17.54 12.37 -46.46
N ARG A 240 18.68 12.71 -47.10
CA ARG A 240 19.43 11.74 -47.93
C ARG A 240 20.48 11.06 -47.06
N ARG A 241 20.41 9.73 -46.98
CA ARG A 241 21.47 8.88 -46.43
C ARG A 241 22.45 8.52 -47.54
N PHE A 242 23.74 8.76 -47.31
CA PHE A 242 24.81 8.30 -48.19
C PHE A 242 25.46 7.03 -47.63
N PRO A 243 26.15 6.22 -48.48
CA PRO A 243 26.68 4.89 -48.11
C PRO A 243 27.74 4.90 -46.99
N ASP A 244 28.31 6.05 -46.71
CA ASP A 244 29.31 6.37 -45.69
C ASP A 244 28.71 6.72 -44.32
N GLY A 245 27.39 6.62 -44.16
CA GLY A 245 26.70 6.80 -42.87
C GLY A 245 26.43 8.26 -42.50
N GLU A 246 26.85 9.22 -43.32
CA GLU A 246 26.49 10.63 -43.15
C GLU A 246 25.09 10.91 -43.69
N SER A 247 24.30 11.67 -42.91
CA SER A 247 22.96 12.13 -43.30
C SER A 247 22.96 13.65 -43.44
N TYR A 248 22.56 14.15 -44.60
CA TYR A 248 22.39 15.59 -44.83
C TYR A 248 20.91 15.96 -44.89
N VAL A 249 20.56 17.07 -44.25
CA VAL A 249 19.22 17.67 -44.25
C VAL A 249 19.19 18.81 -45.27
N ARG A 250 18.41 18.65 -46.35
CA ARG A 250 18.07 19.78 -47.23
C ARG A 250 16.82 20.48 -46.70
N LEU A 251 16.95 21.75 -46.36
CA LEU A 251 15.81 22.63 -46.04
C LEU A 251 15.42 23.36 -47.33
N HIS A 252 14.32 22.95 -47.99
CA HIS A 252 13.80 23.67 -49.16
C HIS A 252 12.87 24.81 -48.71
N GLY A 253 13.24 26.05 -49.04
CA GLY A 253 12.32 27.20 -48.99
C GLY A 253 11.58 27.34 -50.32
N GLY A 254 10.26 27.41 -50.29
CA GLY A 254 9.44 27.56 -51.48
C GLY A 254 9.64 28.90 -52.18
N ARG A 255 10.17 28.87 -53.42
CA ARG A 255 9.63 29.55 -54.61
C ARG A 255 10.45 29.11 -55.83
N ARG A 256 9.76 28.52 -56.81
CA ARG A 256 10.31 28.13 -58.13
C ARG A 256 10.86 29.36 -58.85
N ARG A 257 12.17 29.41 -59.12
CA ARG A 257 12.78 29.83 -60.41
C ARG A 257 14.31 29.61 -60.39
N HIS A 258 14.80 29.11 -61.52
CA HIS A 258 16.18 28.76 -61.88
C HIS A 258 16.75 27.41 -61.44
N ARG A 259 16.60 26.45 -62.37
CA ARG A 259 17.54 25.33 -62.58
C ARG A 259 18.97 25.88 -62.73
N ARG A 260 19.89 25.48 -61.85
CA ARG A 260 21.26 25.07 -62.18
C ARG A 260 21.79 24.19 -61.04
N ALA A 261 22.32 23.04 -61.42
CA ALA A 261 22.79 22.00 -60.52
C ALA A 261 23.91 22.52 -59.61
N VAL A 262 23.83 22.17 -58.32
CA VAL A 262 24.90 22.37 -57.34
C VAL A 262 25.92 21.26 -57.52
N ALA A 263 27.04 21.58 -58.14
CA ALA A 263 28.31 20.93 -57.90
C ALA A 263 29.28 22.04 -57.50
N ALA A 264 29.59 22.15 -56.21
CA ALA A 264 30.70 22.97 -55.73
C ALA A 264 31.30 22.32 -54.49
N ALA A 265 32.39 21.61 -54.76
CA ALA A 265 33.32 21.10 -53.79
C ALA A 265 33.88 22.23 -52.91
N VAL A 266 34.31 21.83 -51.71
CA VAL A 266 35.14 22.61 -50.81
C VAL A 266 36.34 23.20 -51.56
N ARG A 267 36.37 24.52 -51.71
CA ARG A 267 37.60 25.32 -51.69
C ARG A 267 37.27 26.79 -51.42
N GLY A 268 37.86 27.29 -50.32
CA GLY A 268 38.02 28.68 -49.90
C GLY A 268 37.03 29.74 -50.40
N GLY A 269 36.18 30.26 -49.51
CA GLY A 269 35.43 31.48 -49.77
C GLY A 269 34.68 31.99 -48.54
N ARG A 270 35.03 33.19 -48.08
CA ARG A 270 34.39 33.89 -46.95
C ARG A 270 32.94 34.27 -47.33
N GLY A 271 31.97 33.62 -46.71
CA GLY A 271 30.56 34.04 -46.74
C GLY A 271 29.92 33.77 -45.37
N ARG A 272 29.69 34.83 -44.58
CA ARG A 272 29.07 34.72 -43.25
C ARG A 272 27.60 34.34 -43.42
N CYS A 273 27.17 33.24 -42.81
CA CYS A 273 25.77 32.94 -42.52
C CYS A 273 25.65 32.82 -40.99
N GLY A 274 24.86 33.69 -40.35
CA GLY A 274 24.76 33.75 -38.90
C GLY A 274 23.84 32.65 -38.36
N LEU A 275 24.41 31.69 -37.65
CA LEU A 275 23.70 30.66 -36.88
C LEU A 275 23.58 31.15 -35.43
N ARG A 276 22.45 30.97 -34.73
CA ARG A 276 22.33 31.35 -33.30
C ARG A 276 21.90 30.16 -32.44
N LEU A 277 22.69 29.81 -31.42
CA LEU A 277 22.50 28.68 -30.50
C LEU A 277 22.12 29.16 -29.09
N VAL A 278 21.36 28.39 -28.30
CA VAL A 278 20.93 28.84 -26.95
C VAL A 278 21.12 27.78 -25.84
N HIS A 279 21.87 28.09 -24.78
CA HIS A 279 22.15 27.18 -23.63
C HIS A 279 21.89 27.81 -22.23
N ALA A 280 21.84 26.99 -21.17
CA ALA A 280 21.52 27.35 -19.77
C ALA A 280 22.75 27.36 -18.82
N PRO A 281 22.74 28.09 -17.67
CA PRO A 281 23.93 28.33 -16.84
C PRO A 281 24.22 27.25 -15.77
N ARG A 282 25.49 27.22 -15.28
CA ARG A 282 26.02 26.32 -14.24
C ARG A 282 26.01 26.97 -12.85
N HIS A 283 25.65 26.22 -11.81
CA HIS A 283 26.00 26.51 -10.41
C HIS A 283 27.16 25.63 -9.94
N ALA A 284 28.15 26.24 -9.30
CA ALA A 284 29.40 25.62 -8.86
C ALA A 284 29.34 25.14 -7.40
N ARG A 285 29.96 23.98 -7.12
CA ARG A 285 30.52 23.66 -5.79
C ARG A 285 31.88 22.97 -5.95
N ALA A 286 32.81 23.42 -5.10
CA ALA A 286 34.23 23.14 -5.09
C ALA A 286 34.56 21.71 -4.66
N ARG A 287 35.66 21.17 -5.19
CA ARG A 287 36.56 20.27 -4.46
C ARG A 287 37.97 20.26 -5.07
N ALA A 288 38.92 20.25 -4.14
CA ALA A 288 40.35 20.41 -4.29
C ALA A 288 41.05 19.32 -5.13
N ARG A 289 42.17 19.69 -5.77
CA ARG A 289 43.29 18.77 -6.05
C ARG A 289 44.64 19.49 -5.92
N LEU A 290 45.52 18.83 -5.18
CA LEU A 290 46.95 19.05 -4.99
C LEU A 290 47.76 18.55 -6.20
N ALA A 291 48.92 19.18 -6.40
CA ALA A 291 50.12 18.78 -7.19
C ALA A 291 49.95 18.67 -8.73
N ALA A 292 50.92 19.01 -9.60
CA ALA A 292 52.35 19.25 -9.47
C ALA A 292 52.87 20.18 -10.61
N ALA A 293 53.98 20.87 -10.31
CA ALA A 293 55.12 21.27 -11.14
C ALA A 293 54.96 22.12 -12.43
N GLY A 294 55.78 23.19 -12.53
CA GLY A 294 56.36 23.62 -13.81
C GLY A 294 56.42 25.13 -14.11
N ALA A 295 57.44 25.80 -13.54
CA ALA A 295 58.22 26.94 -14.08
C ALA A 295 57.57 28.07 -14.91
N GLY A 296 57.82 29.34 -14.50
CA GLY A 296 57.79 30.49 -15.40
C GLY A 296 57.61 31.85 -14.74
N ARG A 297 58.73 32.56 -14.52
CA ARG A 297 58.81 33.93 -13.97
C ARG A 297 58.06 34.97 -14.83
N ALA A 298 57.44 35.97 -14.20
CA ALA A 298 57.87 37.39 -14.21
C ALA A 298 56.73 38.42 -14.01
N ALA A 299 56.95 39.27 -12.99
CA ALA A 299 56.80 40.73 -12.98
C ALA A 299 55.41 41.44 -13.03
N ARG A 300 55.18 42.22 -11.94
CA ARG A 300 54.74 43.66 -11.91
C ARG A 300 53.32 43.99 -12.43
N ARG A 301 52.61 45.05 -12.04
CA ARG A 301 52.49 45.94 -10.88
C ARG A 301 51.18 46.75 -11.14
N THR A 302 50.36 47.00 -10.10
CA THR A 302 49.62 48.25 -9.78
C THR A 302 48.55 48.91 -10.70
N HIS A 303 47.64 49.63 -10.01
CA HIS A 303 46.67 50.68 -10.41
C HIS A 303 45.26 50.21 -10.84
N ARG A 304 44.15 50.43 -10.10
CA ARG A 304 43.56 51.58 -9.36
C ARG A 304 42.80 52.56 -10.29
N LEU A 305 41.60 52.96 -9.82
CA LEU A 305 40.69 54.06 -10.22
C LEU A 305 39.50 53.62 -11.11
N ALA A 306 38.22 53.76 -10.73
CA ALA A 306 37.41 54.84 -10.13
C ALA A 306 36.71 55.73 -11.17
N GLY A 307 35.42 56.03 -10.92
CA GLY A 307 34.59 57.01 -11.64
C GLY A 307 33.26 56.39 -12.09
N ALA A 308 32.10 56.55 -11.41
CA ALA A 308 31.37 57.78 -11.07
C ALA A 308 31.04 58.57 -12.36
N ARG A 309 29.82 58.99 -12.70
CA ARG A 309 28.65 59.44 -11.94
C ARG A 309 27.55 59.83 -12.96
N TYR A 310 26.32 60.01 -12.45
CA TYR A 310 25.37 61.10 -12.79
C TYR A 310 24.35 60.89 -13.92
N ARG A 311 23.08 61.34 -13.84
CA ARG A 311 22.33 62.11 -12.82
C ARG A 311 20.82 62.12 -13.17
N ARG A 312 19.97 62.09 -12.14
CA ARG A 312 18.73 62.90 -11.89
C ARG A 312 17.48 62.67 -12.77
N ARG A 313 16.31 62.31 -12.19
CA ARG A 313 15.33 62.95 -11.24
C ARG A 313 14.12 63.45 -12.07
N HIS A 314 12.84 63.38 -11.67
CA HIS A 314 12.19 63.37 -10.35
C HIS A 314 10.67 63.04 -10.48
N ARG A 315 10.15 62.30 -9.48
CA ARG A 315 8.90 62.43 -8.67
C ARG A 315 7.52 62.59 -9.39
N VAL A 316 6.40 62.03 -8.86
CA VAL A 316 5.78 62.30 -7.54
C VAL A 316 4.76 61.18 -7.14
N HIS A 317 4.73 60.85 -5.83
CA HIS A 317 3.72 60.20 -4.93
C HIS A 317 2.66 59.20 -5.49
N ALA A 318 2.32 58.07 -4.85
CA ALA A 318 1.92 57.93 -3.44
C ALA A 318 1.78 56.45 -3.00
N ARG A 319 1.92 56.24 -1.68
CA ARG A 319 1.36 55.16 -0.82
C ARG A 319 1.83 53.72 -1.01
N ALA A 320 2.70 53.32 -0.09
CA ALA A 320 2.94 51.94 0.30
C ALA A 320 1.69 51.30 0.93
N ARG A 321 1.31 50.13 0.42
CA ARG A 321 0.61 49.06 1.14
C ARG A 321 1.41 47.78 0.89
N PRO A 322 1.69 46.95 1.91
CA PRO A 322 2.40 45.69 1.70
C PRO A 322 1.47 44.74 0.94
N ALA A 323 1.93 44.22 -0.21
CA ALA A 323 1.27 43.09 -0.84
C ALA A 323 1.51 41.87 0.06
N LEU A 324 0.44 41.39 0.67
CA LEU A 324 0.38 40.09 1.34
C LEU A 324 0.89 39.04 0.36
N ALA A 325 2.03 38.43 0.65
CA ALA A 325 2.35 37.11 0.12
C ALA A 325 1.37 36.13 0.77
N LEU A 326 0.32 35.73 0.05
CA LEU A 326 -0.38 34.49 0.33
C LEU A 326 0.55 33.33 -0.07
N LEU A 327 1.58 33.14 0.77
CA LEU A 327 2.17 31.84 0.96
C LEU A 327 1.02 30.97 1.48
N ALA A 328 0.49 30.09 0.63
CA ALA A 328 -0.27 28.96 1.14
C ALA A 328 0.61 28.33 2.24
N PRO A 329 0.10 28.19 3.48
CA PRO A 329 0.88 27.52 4.50
C PRO A 329 1.16 26.11 3.95
N ALA A 330 2.42 25.69 3.95
CA ALA A 330 2.71 24.27 3.97
C ALA A 330 1.77 23.63 5.01
N PRO A 331 1.13 22.48 4.74
CA PRO A 331 0.22 21.87 5.69
C PRO A 331 0.94 21.77 7.04
N ARG A 332 0.58 22.65 7.97
CA ARG A 332 1.09 22.64 9.32
C ARG A 332 0.43 21.42 9.95
N ARG A 333 1.12 20.29 9.90
CA ARG A 333 0.77 19.13 10.71
C ARG A 333 0.71 19.59 12.16
N LEU A 334 -0.32 19.14 12.86
CA LEU A 334 -0.52 19.34 14.30
C LEU A 334 0.84 19.18 15.03
N PRO A 335 1.38 20.25 15.65
CA PRO A 335 2.57 20.15 16.46
C PRO A 335 2.16 19.45 17.75
N GLY A 336 2.46 18.16 17.85
CA GLY A 336 2.14 17.35 19.03
C GLY A 336 2.03 15.87 18.74
N LEU A 337 3.10 15.25 18.24
CA LEU A 337 3.32 13.84 18.59
C LEU A 337 3.52 13.84 20.11
N MET A 338 2.48 13.44 20.83
CA MET A 338 2.52 13.30 22.30
C MET A 338 3.74 12.47 22.71
N ALA A 339 4.40 12.87 23.80
CA ALA A 339 5.61 12.22 24.29
C ALA A 339 5.34 10.76 24.64
N VAL A 340 5.78 9.85 23.76
CA VAL A 340 5.78 8.42 24.04
C VAL A 340 6.77 8.17 25.17
N ARG A 341 6.34 7.52 26.24
CA ARG A 341 7.21 7.23 27.37
C ARG A 341 7.85 5.85 27.22
N ILE A 342 9.18 5.80 27.16
CA ILE A 342 9.91 4.53 27.26
C ILE A 342 9.98 4.12 28.74
N ARG A 343 9.40 2.96 29.07
CA ARG A 343 9.39 2.38 30.40
C ARG A 343 10.05 1.00 30.36
N ARG A 344 11.09 0.79 31.16
CA ARG A 344 11.70 -0.55 31.29
C ARG A 344 10.80 -1.48 32.09
N ARG A 345 10.72 -2.74 31.67
CA ARG A 345 10.13 -3.83 32.45
C ARG A 345 10.92 -4.00 33.75
N GLY A 346 10.27 -4.52 34.79
CA GLY A 346 10.94 -4.83 36.04
C GLY A 346 12.09 -5.81 35.81
N ALA A 347 13.27 -5.53 36.37
CA ALA A 347 14.41 -6.44 36.27
C ALA A 347 14.12 -7.68 37.11
N VAL A 348 14.02 -8.84 36.45
CA VAL A 348 13.85 -10.15 37.09
C VAL A 348 15.06 -10.99 36.72
N ALA A 349 15.80 -11.46 37.72
CA ALA A 349 16.92 -12.37 37.49
C ALA A 349 16.40 -13.71 36.98
N PRO A 350 16.98 -14.30 35.91
CA PRO A 350 16.59 -15.63 35.48
C PRO A 350 16.87 -16.66 36.57
N ALA A 351 15.93 -17.60 36.78
CA ALA A 351 16.14 -18.74 37.68
C ALA A 351 17.36 -19.58 37.26
N PRO A 352 18.01 -20.35 38.16
CA PRO A 352 19.04 -21.30 37.77
C PRO A 352 18.46 -22.46 36.91
N GLY A 353 19.31 -23.18 36.18
CA GLY A 353 18.90 -24.39 35.45
C GLY A 353 18.52 -24.21 33.97
N TRP A 354 18.77 -23.04 33.37
CA TRP A 354 18.59 -22.85 31.93
C TRP A 354 19.63 -23.64 31.11
N PRO A 355 19.22 -24.30 30.02
CA PRO A 355 20.14 -24.93 29.08
C PRO A 355 21.12 -23.93 28.46
N ASP A 356 22.38 -24.33 28.26
CA ASP A 356 23.41 -23.51 27.60
C ASP A 356 23.03 -23.09 26.18
N ALA A 357 22.19 -23.88 25.50
CA ALA A 357 21.65 -23.55 24.19
C ALA A 357 20.75 -22.29 24.16
N ILE A 358 20.24 -21.85 25.32
CA ILE A 358 19.46 -20.61 25.43
C ILE A 358 20.40 -19.48 25.86
N PRO A 359 20.66 -18.46 25.02
CA PRO A 359 21.58 -17.38 25.36
C PRO A 359 21.13 -16.57 26.59
N PRO A 360 22.06 -16.02 27.39
CA PRO A 360 21.73 -15.21 28.56
C PRO A 360 20.72 -14.09 28.29
N LEU A 361 20.82 -13.43 27.13
CA LEU A 361 19.87 -12.40 26.70
C LEU A 361 18.43 -12.92 26.66
N LEU A 362 18.17 -14.07 26.03
CA LEU A 362 16.83 -14.68 25.99
C LEU A 362 16.33 -15.05 27.38
N ARG A 363 17.21 -15.56 28.25
CA ARG A 363 16.83 -15.89 29.64
C ARG A 363 16.33 -14.64 30.38
N ARG A 364 16.98 -13.49 30.21
CA ARG A 364 16.53 -12.20 30.78
C ARG A 364 15.18 -11.76 30.22
N ILE A 365 14.98 -11.89 28.90
CA ILE A 365 13.74 -11.56 28.20
C ILE A 365 12.56 -12.42 28.69
N TYR A 366 12.77 -13.73 28.88
CA TYR A 366 11.78 -14.66 29.41
C TYR A 366 11.45 -14.35 30.88
N ALA A 367 12.47 -14.16 31.72
CA ALA A 367 12.27 -13.82 33.13
C ALA A 367 11.48 -12.51 33.31
N ALA A 368 11.76 -11.49 32.49
CA ALA A 368 11.01 -10.22 32.48
C ALA A 368 9.54 -10.37 32.04
N ARG A 369 9.16 -11.51 31.46
CA ARG A 369 7.78 -11.90 31.11
C ARG A 369 7.20 -12.93 32.08
N GLY A 370 7.84 -13.16 33.22
CA GLY A 370 7.38 -14.11 34.24
C GLY A 370 7.62 -15.58 33.89
N ILE A 371 8.52 -15.88 32.94
CA ILE A 371 8.87 -17.25 32.55
C ILE A 371 10.22 -17.61 33.18
N ASP A 372 10.19 -18.47 34.18
CA ASP A 372 11.35 -19.00 34.90
C ASP A 372 11.67 -20.47 34.55
N ASP A 373 10.73 -21.19 33.92
CA ASP A 373 10.92 -22.56 33.43
C ASP A 373 11.29 -22.59 31.93
N PRO A 374 12.44 -23.18 31.54
CA PRO A 374 12.81 -23.38 30.14
C PRO A 374 11.74 -24.08 29.28
N ARG A 375 10.92 -24.95 29.88
CA ARG A 375 9.81 -25.65 29.19
C ARG A 375 8.65 -24.74 28.83
N LEU A 376 8.46 -23.64 29.57
CA LEU A 376 7.48 -22.59 29.26
C LEU A 376 8.07 -21.54 28.31
N ALA A 377 9.39 -21.40 28.28
CA ALA A 377 10.10 -20.53 27.36
C ALA A 377 9.97 -20.98 25.90
N GLN A 378 9.91 -22.29 25.63
CA GLN A 378 9.69 -22.85 24.29
C GLN A 378 8.76 -24.08 24.36
N PRO A 379 7.45 -23.85 24.50
CA PRO A 379 6.50 -24.94 24.71
C PRO A 379 6.37 -25.81 23.46
N ARG A 380 6.16 -27.11 23.67
CA ARG A 380 6.12 -28.17 22.65
C ARG A 380 4.75 -28.81 22.59
N LEU A 381 4.44 -29.47 21.47
CA LEU A 381 3.17 -30.16 21.27
C LEU A 381 2.85 -31.23 22.33
N ALA A 382 3.88 -31.86 22.92
CA ALA A 382 3.71 -32.84 23.99
C ALA A 382 3.18 -32.24 25.31
N GLN A 383 3.13 -30.91 25.43
CA GLN A 383 2.63 -30.18 26.59
C GLN A 383 1.22 -29.61 26.38
N LEU A 384 0.60 -29.90 25.24
CA LEU A 384 -0.77 -29.47 24.98
C LEU A 384 -1.72 -30.11 26.01
N PRO A 385 -2.72 -29.37 26.54
CA PRO A 385 -3.77 -29.95 27.37
C PRO A 385 -4.47 -31.12 26.65
N ALA A 386 -4.99 -32.07 27.42
CA ALA A 386 -5.77 -33.17 26.86
C ALA A 386 -7.04 -32.63 26.17
N PRO A 387 -7.40 -33.08 24.95
CA PRO A 387 -8.61 -32.65 24.27
C PRO A 387 -9.90 -32.88 25.07
N ASP A 388 -9.96 -33.97 25.85
CA ASP A 388 -11.15 -34.34 26.65
C ASP A 388 -11.51 -33.32 27.74
N ALA A 389 -10.58 -32.43 28.09
CA ALA A 389 -10.85 -31.33 29.02
C ALA A 389 -11.64 -30.17 28.37
N LEU A 390 -11.77 -30.14 27.04
CA LEU A 390 -12.52 -29.15 26.30
C LEU A 390 -14.02 -29.50 26.32
N GLY A 391 -14.82 -28.65 26.93
CA GLY A 391 -16.25 -28.83 27.11
C GLY A 391 -16.99 -29.04 25.79
N GLY A 392 -17.94 -29.97 25.80
CA GLY A 392 -18.76 -30.36 24.65
C GLY A 392 -18.04 -31.18 23.58
N VAL A 393 -16.74 -31.47 23.75
CA VAL A 393 -15.97 -32.26 22.78
C VAL A 393 -16.49 -33.69 22.65
N VAL A 394 -17.00 -34.28 23.74
CA VAL A 394 -17.51 -35.67 23.76
C VAL A 394 -18.72 -35.79 22.83
N GLU A 395 -19.69 -34.89 22.97
CA GLU A 395 -20.88 -34.85 22.12
C GLU A 395 -20.53 -34.51 20.66
N ALA A 396 -19.58 -33.60 20.45
CA ALA A 396 -19.09 -33.24 19.12
C ALA A 396 -18.43 -34.43 18.41
N VAL A 397 -17.56 -35.16 19.09
CA VAL A 397 -16.90 -36.36 18.58
C VAL A 397 -17.92 -37.44 18.24
N ARG A 398 -18.93 -37.64 19.09
CA ARG A 398 -20.02 -38.59 18.80
C ARG A 398 -20.76 -38.23 17.51
N LEU A 399 -21.17 -36.96 17.35
CA LEU A 399 -21.86 -36.50 16.14
C LEU A 399 -21.00 -36.69 14.88
N LEU A 400 -19.72 -36.34 14.95
CA LEU A 400 -18.81 -36.47 13.81
C LEU A 400 -18.51 -37.93 13.48
N ALA A 401 -18.29 -38.79 14.48
CA ALA A 401 -18.07 -40.23 14.28
C ALA A 401 -19.31 -40.89 13.67
N ASP A 402 -20.51 -40.56 14.16
CA ASP A 402 -21.78 -41.04 13.60
C ASP A 402 -21.95 -40.58 12.15
N ALA A 403 -21.65 -39.31 11.85
CA ALA A 403 -21.74 -38.77 10.49
C ALA A 403 -20.75 -39.47 9.54
N ILE A 404 -19.51 -39.71 9.97
CA ILE A 404 -18.51 -40.45 9.20
C ILE A 404 -18.96 -41.90 8.96
N ALA A 405 -19.42 -42.60 10.00
CA ALA A 405 -19.83 -43.99 9.89
C ALA A 405 -21.05 -44.18 8.96
N ARG A 406 -21.91 -43.17 8.84
CA ARG A 406 -23.11 -43.18 8.00
C ARG A 406 -22.91 -42.53 6.63
N ASP A 407 -21.70 -42.13 6.27
CA ASP A 407 -21.41 -41.33 5.06
C ASP A 407 -22.35 -40.11 4.94
N THR A 408 -22.70 -39.49 6.07
CA THR A 408 -23.58 -38.31 6.12
C THR A 408 -22.84 -37.10 5.58
N ARG A 409 -23.50 -36.29 4.74
CA ARG A 409 -22.95 -35.01 4.29
C ARG A 409 -22.70 -34.07 5.47
N ILE A 410 -21.45 -33.66 5.63
CA ILE A 410 -21.01 -32.67 6.62
C ILE A 410 -20.80 -31.33 5.90
N LEU A 411 -21.58 -30.32 6.29
CA LEU A 411 -21.41 -28.94 5.82
C LEU A 411 -20.65 -28.12 6.85
N VAL A 412 -19.43 -27.73 6.50
CA VAL A 412 -18.60 -26.84 7.31
C VAL A 412 -18.88 -25.39 6.93
N VAL A 413 -19.36 -24.58 7.87
CA VAL A 413 -19.56 -23.14 7.66
C VAL A 413 -18.49 -22.39 8.42
N GLY A 414 -17.61 -21.68 7.73
CA GLY A 414 -16.57 -20.82 8.34
C GLY A 414 -16.99 -19.35 8.43
N ASP A 415 -16.18 -18.53 9.10
CA ASP A 415 -16.32 -17.06 9.08
C ASP A 415 -15.51 -16.41 7.93
N PHE A 416 -15.76 -15.13 7.65
CA PHE A 416 -15.19 -14.38 6.55
C PHE A 416 -13.82 -13.73 6.84
N ASP A 417 -13.09 -14.21 7.85
CA ASP A 417 -11.73 -13.78 8.12
C ASP A 417 -10.72 -14.93 8.04
N ALA A 418 -9.45 -14.64 8.31
CA ALA A 418 -8.38 -15.61 8.18
C ALA A 418 -8.45 -16.74 9.21
N ASP A 419 -9.00 -16.51 10.42
CA ASP A 419 -9.21 -17.59 11.38
C ASP A 419 -10.36 -18.47 10.87
N GLY A 420 -11.51 -17.91 10.54
CA GLY A 420 -12.64 -18.63 9.97
C GLY A 420 -12.29 -19.44 8.72
N ALA A 421 -11.51 -18.88 7.80
CA ALA A 421 -11.09 -19.60 6.60
C ALA A 421 -10.07 -20.70 6.87
N THR A 422 -9.12 -20.50 7.79
CA THR A 422 -8.18 -21.56 8.17
C THR A 422 -8.85 -22.63 9.00
N ALA A 423 -9.78 -22.28 9.90
CA ALA A 423 -10.64 -23.20 10.64
C ALA A 423 -11.49 -24.06 9.70
N CYS A 424 -12.06 -23.45 8.65
CA CYS A 424 -12.79 -24.15 7.61
C CYS A 424 -11.87 -25.12 6.85
N ALA A 425 -10.69 -24.68 6.44
CA ALA A 425 -9.72 -25.54 5.76
C ALA A 425 -9.24 -26.70 6.65
N VAL A 426 -9.00 -26.46 7.94
CA VAL A 426 -8.62 -27.48 8.94
C VAL A 426 -9.73 -28.49 9.14
N ALA A 427 -10.98 -28.05 9.30
CA ALA A 427 -12.14 -28.93 9.41
C ALA A 427 -12.27 -29.83 8.18
N VAL A 428 -12.31 -29.23 6.98
CA VAL A 428 -12.52 -29.97 5.73
C VAL A 428 -11.40 -30.97 5.48
N ARG A 429 -10.12 -30.54 5.57
CA ARG A 429 -8.97 -31.43 5.38
C ARG A 429 -8.93 -32.51 6.46
N GLY A 430 -9.12 -32.13 7.72
CA GLY A 430 -9.07 -33.04 8.87
C GLY A 430 -10.16 -34.10 8.85
N LEU A 431 -11.42 -33.73 8.59
CA LEU A 431 -12.53 -34.68 8.50
C LEU A 431 -12.32 -35.68 7.36
N ARG A 432 -11.85 -35.22 6.19
CA ARG A 432 -11.50 -36.10 5.07
C ARG A 432 -10.35 -37.04 5.42
N MET A 433 -9.30 -36.54 6.07
CA MET A 433 -8.20 -37.38 6.57
C MET A 433 -8.72 -38.49 7.51
N LEU A 434 -9.70 -38.17 8.35
CA LEU A 434 -10.31 -39.10 9.31
C LEU A 434 -11.39 -40.02 8.71
N GLY A 435 -11.69 -39.89 7.41
CA GLY A 435 -12.53 -40.83 6.67
C GLY A 435 -13.89 -40.30 6.21
N ALA A 436 -14.23 -39.04 6.48
CA ALA A 436 -15.45 -38.43 5.95
C ALA A 436 -15.38 -38.32 4.41
N ARG A 437 -16.37 -38.88 3.71
CA ARG A 437 -16.41 -38.91 2.24
C ARG A 437 -17.08 -37.71 1.60
N ASP A 438 -18.15 -37.20 2.22
CA ASP A 438 -18.92 -36.05 1.74
C ASP A 438 -18.79 -34.88 2.71
N VAL A 439 -17.77 -34.04 2.48
CA VAL A 439 -17.54 -32.81 3.24
C VAL A 439 -17.56 -31.63 2.27
N VAL A 440 -18.54 -30.76 2.46
CA VAL A 440 -18.72 -29.51 1.72
C VAL A 440 -18.51 -28.32 2.65
N HIS A 441 -18.24 -27.15 2.09
CA HIS A 441 -18.02 -25.95 2.89
C HIS A 441 -18.79 -24.75 2.33
N ALA A 442 -19.04 -23.77 3.20
CA ALA A 442 -19.63 -22.50 2.86
C ALA A 442 -19.06 -21.38 3.76
N VAL A 443 -19.26 -20.14 3.35
CA VAL A 443 -18.87 -18.94 4.10
C VAL A 443 -19.95 -17.88 3.92
N PRO A 444 -20.34 -17.13 4.98
CA PRO A 444 -21.31 -16.06 4.85
C PRO A 444 -20.77 -14.91 3.99
N ASN A 445 -21.63 -14.32 3.18
CA ASN A 445 -21.37 -13.00 2.61
C ASN A 445 -21.59 -11.92 3.68
N ARG A 446 -20.53 -11.17 4.02
CA ARG A 446 -20.53 -10.14 5.06
C ARG A 446 -21.57 -9.02 4.84
N VAL A 447 -21.89 -8.71 3.59
CA VAL A 447 -22.83 -7.64 3.24
C VAL A 447 -24.27 -8.14 3.36
N VAL A 448 -24.56 -9.31 2.78
CA VAL A 448 -25.91 -9.89 2.68
C VAL A 448 -26.35 -10.52 4.00
N HIS A 449 -25.51 -11.36 4.59
CA HIS A 449 -25.88 -12.19 5.75
C HIS A 449 -25.55 -11.55 7.09
N GLY A 450 -24.67 -10.55 7.09
CA GLY A 450 -24.05 -10.04 8.31
C GLY A 450 -23.03 -11.02 8.87
N TYR A 451 -22.89 -11.05 10.20
CA TYR A 451 -21.94 -11.92 10.89
C TYR A 451 -22.58 -13.25 11.32
N GLY A 452 -21.87 -14.35 11.08
CA GLY A 452 -22.22 -15.70 11.51
C GLY A 452 -23.38 -16.37 10.76
N LEU A 453 -23.92 -17.45 11.34
CA LEU A 453 -24.99 -18.27 10.77
C LEU A 453 -26.34 -17.55 10.91
N SER A 454 -26.81 -16.93 9.82
CA SER A 454 -28.12 -16.27 9.74
C SER A 454 -29.20 -17.21 9.21
N VAL A 455 -30.48 -16.83 9.39
CA VAL A 455 -31.61 -17.58 8.80
C VAL A 455 -31.53 -17.58 7.27
N GLY A 456 -31.19 -16.44 6.66
CA GLY A 456 -31.01 -16.33 5.21
C GLY A 456 -29.90 -17.23 4.69
N LEU A 457 -28.77 -17.32 5.40
CA LEU A 457 -27.70 -18.25 5.02
C LEU A 457 -28.16 -19.72 5.09
N VAL A 458 -28.93 -20.09 6.11
CA VAL A 458 -29.49 -21.45 6.23
C VAL A 458 -30.47 -21.74 5.08
N GLU A 459 -31.24 -20.75 4.63
CA GLU A 459 -32.12 -20.87 3.47
C GLU A 459 -31.34 -21.10 2.18
N GLU A 460 -30.27 -20.35 1.94
CA GLU A 460 -29.40 -20.53 0.77
C GLU A 460 -28.72 -21.89 0.74
N LEU A 461 -28.26 -22.36 1.91
CA LEU A 461 -27.58 -23.64 2.05
C LEU A 461 -28.53 -24.84 2.00
N ALA A 462 -29.85 -24.62 1.96
CA ALA A 462 -30.85 -25.69 1.99
C ALA A 462 -30.71 -26.66 0.82
N ALA A 463 -30.29 -26.18 -0.35
CA ALA A 463 -30.07 -27.00 -1.54
C ALA A 463 -28.93 -28.04 -1.36
N LEU A 464 -28.04 -27.85 -0.38
CA LEU A 464 -26.98 -28.80 -0.08
C LEU A 464 -27.46 -29.99 0.76
N ASP A 465 -28.63 -29.89 1.40
CA ASP A 465 -29.27 -30.90 2.25
C ASP A 465 -28.28 -31.65 3.21
N PRO A 466 -27.56 -30.92 4.08
CA PRO A 466 -26.60 -31.53 4.98
C PRO A 466 -27.30 -32.29 6.12
N GLY A 467 -26.82 -33.49 6.44
CA GLY A 467 -27.26 -34.18 7.67
C GLY A 467 -26.61 -33.60 8.93
N LEU A 468 -25.40 -33.04 8.81
CA LEU A 468 -24.68 -32.35 9.88
C LEU A 468 -24.10 -31.02 9.39
N LEU A 469 -24.45 -29.93 10.06
CA LEU A 469 -23.84 -28.60 9.91
C LEU A 469 -22.83 -28.38 11.04
N VAL A 470 -21.61 -27.99 10.69
CA VAL A 470 -20.53 -27.65 11.62
C VAL A 470 -20.14 -26.19 11.41
N THR A 471 -20.40 -25.32 12.39
CA THR A 471 -19.84 -23.97 12.34
C THR A 471 -18.43 -23.98 12.91
N VAL A 472 -17.53 -23.24 12.27
CA VAL A 472 -16.15 -23.04 12.74
C VAL A 472 -15.88 -21.55 12.88
N ASP A 473 -15.28 -21.19 14.01
CA ASP A 473 -14.92 -19.80 14.38
C ASP A 473 -16.13 -18.84 14.57
N HIS A 474 -17.34 -19.39 14.58
CA HIS A 474 -18.54 -18.63 14.87
C HIS A 474 -19.67 -19.58 15.28
N GLY A 475 -20.79 -19.02 15.69
CA GLY A 475 -22.03 -19.75 15.97
C GLY A 475 -22.53 -19.61 17.39
N ILE A 476 -21.67 -19.24 18.36
CA ILE A 476 -22.05 -19.16 19.78
C ILE A 476 -23.14 -18.12 20.06
N ALA A 477 -23.29 -17.12 19.18
CA ALA A 477 -24.32 -16.09 19.25
C ALA A 477 -25.45 -16.28 18.21
N CYS A 478 -25.40 -17.33 17.37
CA CYS A 478 -26.27 -17.48 16.21
C CYS A 478 -27.57 -18.25 16.50
N HIS A 479 -28.31 -17.83 17.54
CA HIS A 479 -29.53 -18.54 18.00
C HIS A 479 -30.55 -18.80 16.90
N ALA A 480 -30.89 -17.76 16.13
CA ALA A 480 -31.91 -17.85 15.09
C ALA A 480 -31.47 -18.76 13.92
N GLY A 481 -30.23 -18.64 13.47
CA GLY A 481 -29.68 -19.51 12.42
C GLY A 481 -29.60 -20.97 12.84
N VAL A 482 -29.09 -21.24 14.05
CA VAL A 482 -29.05 -22.61 14.60
C VAL A 482 -30.46 -23.19 14.75
N GLY A 483 -31.42 -22.40 15.22
CA GLY A 483 -32.83 -22.79 15.28
C GLY A 483 -33.41 -23.12 13.90
N ALA A 484 -33.14 -22.29 12.89
CA ALA A 484 -33.61 -22.48 11.52
C ALA A 484 -33.00 -23.73 10.85
N ALA A 485 -31.74 -24.05 11.14
CA ALA A 485 -31.09 -25.28 10.67
C ALA A 485 -31.72 -26.51 11.32
N ARG A 486 -31.98 -26.46 12.62
CA ARG A 486 -32.65 -27.56 13.34
C ARG A 486 -34.10 -27.77 12.90
N ALA A 487 -34.82 -26.69 12.59
CA ALA A 487 -36.18 -26.78 12.06
C ALA A 487 -36.25 -27.52 10.71
N ARG A 488 -35.13 -27.60 9.97
CA ARG A 488 -34.98 -28.38 8.74
C ARG A 488 -34.59 -29.85 9.00
N GLY A 489 -34.39 -30.24 10.25
CA GLY A 489 -33.97 -31.59 10.63
C GLY A 489 -32.46 -31.81 10.65
N TRP A 490 -31.65 -30.76 10.43
CA TRP A 490 -30.19 -30.89 10.43
C TRP A 490 -29.64 -31.03 11.85
N GLN A 491 -28.62 -31.86 12.00
CA GLN A 491 -27.77 -31.81 13.19
C GLN A 491 -26.87 -30.58 13.11
N VAL A 492 -26.56 -29.98 14.26
CA VAL A 492 -25.76 -28.74 14.33
C VAL A 492 -24.72 -28.88 15.43
N LEU A 493 -23.45 -28.80 15.04
CA LEU A 493 -22.29 -28.68 15.92
C LEU A 493 -21.73 -27.26 15.79
N VAL A 494 -21.62 -26.56 16.92
CA VAL A 494 -20.95 -25.25 16.96
C VAL A 494 -19.54 -25.43 17.50
N THR A 495 -18.53 -24.99 16.76
CA THR A 495 -17.15 -24.85 17.26
C THR A 495 -16.74 -23.40 17.18
N ASP A 496 -16.47 -22.79 18.33
CA ASP A 496 -16.29 -21.34 18.46
C ASP A 496 -15.38 -21.04 19.65
N HIS A 497 -14.85 -19.84 19.71
CA HIS A 497 -14.01 -19.34 20.80
C HIS A 497 -14.49 -18.01 21.39
N HIS A 498 -15.46 -17.35 20.74
CA HIS A 498 -16.04 -16.11 21.22
C HIS A 498 -16.73 -16.28 22.58
N LEU A 499 -16.85 -15.19 23.34
CA LEU A 499 -17.50 -15.22 24.64
C LEU A 499 -19.00 -15.59 24.51
N PRO A 500 -19.49 -16.59 25.24
CA PRO A 500 -20.90 -16.98 25.17
C PRO A 500 -21.81 -15.91 25.80
N GLY A 501 -23.03 -15.80 25.25
CA GLY A 501 -24.10 -15.02 25.83
C GLY A 501 -24.70 -15.65 27.10
N GLU A 502 -25.76 -15.04 27.64
CA GLU A 502 -26.46 -15.58 28.81
C GLU A 502 -27.15 -16.92 28.50
N ALA A 503 -27.72 -17.03 27.31
CA ALA A 503 -28.25 -18.27 26.76
C ALA A 503 -27.33 -18.79 25.67
N LEU A 504 -27.34 -20.10 25.46
CA LEU A 504 -26.64 -20.76 24.37
C LEU A 504 -27.59 -21.04 23.20
N PRO A 505 -27.10 -21.06 21.94
CA PRO A 505 -27.90 -21.45 20.80
C PRO A 505 -28.31 -22.91 20.96
N PRO A 506 -29.47 -23.31 20.42
CA PRO A 506 -29.99 -24.65 20.62
C PRO A 506 -29.25 -25.67 19.73
N ALA A 507 -27.92 -25.75 19.74
CA ALA A 507 -27.15 -26.72 18.95
C ALA A 507 -27.21 -28.14 19.58
N HIS A 508 -26.86 -29.16 18.80
CA HIS A 508 -26.75 -30.54 19.32
C HIS A 508 -25.47 -30.73 20.13
N ALA A 509 -24.41 -29.98 19.79
CA ALA A 509 -23.19 -29.88 20.56
C ALA A 509 -22.57 -28.49 20.36
N ILE A 510 -21.89 -27.99 21.39
CA ILE A 510 -21.16 -26.72 21.37
C ILE A 510 -19.79 -26.97 21.99
N VAL A 511 -18.73 -26.70 21.24
CA VAL A 511 -17.35 -26.76 21.72
C VAL A 511 -16.79 -25.35 21.74
N ASN A 512 -16.52 -24.84 22.94
CA ASN A 512 -15.94 -23.52 23.13
C ASN A 512 -15.22 -23.45 24.49
N PRO A 513 -13.93 -23.05 24.54
CA PRO A 513 -13.17 -23.02 25.79
C PRO A 513 -13.71 -22.01 26.81
N ASN A 514 -14.51 -21.04 26.38
CA ASN A 514 -15.10 -19.98 27.20
C ASN A 514 -16.51 -20.31 27.72
N LEU A 515 -16.99 -21.55 27.57
CA LEU A 515 -18.24 -22.00 28.20
C LEU A 515 -18.16 -21.90 29.74
N ARG A 516 -19.30 -21.59 30.37
CA ARG A 516 -19.40 -21.53 31.84
C ARG A 516 -19.10 -22.91 32.44
N GLY A 517 -18.12 -22.98 33.34
CA GLY A 517 -17.71 -24.22 34.01
C GLY A 517 -16.75 -25.10 33.21
N ASP A 518 -16.31 -24.66 32.02
CA ASP A 518 -15.32 -25.39 31.22
C ASP A 518 -13.95 -25.44 31.92
N LEU A 519 -13.34 -26.63 31.98
CA LEU A 519 -12.08 -26.89 32.70
C LEU A 519 -10.84 -26.82 31.80
N PHE A 520 -11.00 -26.55 30.50
CA PHE A 520 -9.89 -26.47 29.57
C PHE A 520 -8.98 -25.29 29.94
N ALA A 521 -7.69 -25.57 30.08
CA ALA A 521 -6.73 -24.61 30.62
C ALA A 521 -6.50 -23.40 29.71
N CYS A 522 -6.56 -23.58 28.39
CA CYS A 522 -6.30 -22.52 27.41
C CYS A 522 -7.63 -21.87 26.96
N LYS A 523 -7.97 -20.74 27.58
CA LYS A 523 -9.16 -19.94 27.26
C LYS A 523 -9.00 -19.06 26.01
N ALA A 524 -7.76 -18.92 25.54
CA ALA A 524 -7.38 -18.05 24.44
C ALA A 524 -7.20 -18.82 23.11
N LEU A 525 -7.74 -20.03 22.95
CA LEU A 525 -7.71 -20.68 21.64
C LEU A 525 -8.42 -19.81 20.59
N ALA A 526 -7.84 -19.74 19.40
CA ALA A 526 -8.51 -19.25 18.20
C ALA A 526 -9.53 -20.29 17.70
N GLY A 527 -10.48 -19.90 16.85
CA GLY A 527 -11.47 -20.80 16.25
C GLY A 527 -10.82 -21.99 15.52
N VAL A 528 -9.74 -21.75 14.75
CA VAL A 528 -8.96 -22.82 14.11
C VAL A 528 -8.35 -23.80 15.13
N GLY A 529 -7.99 -23.30 16.32
CA GLY A 529 -7.47 -24.11 17.41
C GLY A 529 -8.55 -25.01 17.99
N VAL A 530 -9.75 -24.48 18.22
CA VAL A 530 -10.89 -25.24 18.75
C VAL A 530 -11.23 -26.43 17.86
N ILE A 531 -11.40 -26.21 16.55
CA ILE A 531 -11.70 -27.30 15.63
C ILE A 531 -10.54 -28.29 15.49
N PHE A 532 -9.29 -27.83 15.60
CA PHE A 532 -8.13 -28.73 15.64
C PHE A 532 -8.18 -29.68 16.86
N TYR A 533 -8.56 -29.18 18.04
CA TYR A 533 -8.74 -30.02 19.22
C TYR A 533 -9.89 -31.03 19.07
N VAL A 534 -11.01 -30.62 18.44
CA VAL A 534 -12.11 -31.55 18.10
C VAL A 534 -11.61 -32.67 17.19
N LEU A 535 -10.77 -32.37 16.18
CA LEU A 535 -10.19 -33.38 15.31
C LEU A 535 -9.21 -34.30 16.04
N LEU A 536 -8.42 -33.80 17.00
CA LEU A 536 -7.55 -34.62 17.84
C LEU A 536 -8.37 -35.64 18.66
N ALA A 537 -9.46 -35.18 19.30
CA ALA A 537 -10.36 -36.04 20.06
C ALA A 537 -11.08 -37.05 19.16
N LEU A 538 -11.56 -36.63 17.99
CA LEU A 538 -12.21 -37.49 17.01
C LEU A 538 -11.25 -38.59 16.52
N ARG A 539 -9.99 -38.25 16.21
CA ARG A 539 -8.98 -39.24 15.84
C ARG A 539 -8.72 -40.25 16.96
N ALA A 540 -8.62 -39.79 18.20
CA ALA A 540 -8.42 -40.68 19.34
C ALA A 540 -9.58 -41.68 19.47
N ARG A 541 -10.82 -41.19 19.35
CA ARG A 541 -12.01 -42.03 19.37
C ARG A 541 -12.06 -43.04 18.22
N LEU A 542 -11.81 -42.58 16.99
CA LEU A 542 -11.79 -43.46 15.82
C LEU A 542 -10.72 -44.55 15.93
N ARG A 543 -9.57 -44.25 16.56
CA ARG A 543 -8.55 -45.26 16.86
C ARG A 543 -9.06 -46.31 17.85
N GLU A 544 -9.73 -45.89 18.92
CA GLU A 544 -10.33 -46.80 19.91
C GLU A 544 -11.40 -47.69 19.27
N ASP A 545 -12.19 -47.13 18.36
CA ASP A 545 -13.21 -47.86 17.58
C ASP A 545 -12.59 -48.75 16.47
N GLY A 546 -11.25 -48.80 16.34
CA GLY A 546 -10.55 -49.63 15.37
C GLY A 546 -10.65 -49.14 13.91
N ALA A 547 -11.08 -47.91 13.67
CA ALA A 547 -11.32 -47.36 12.32
C ALA A 547 -10.06 -47.27 11.45
N PHE A 548 -8.87 -47.37 12.05
CA PHE A 548 -7.59 -47.39 11.35
C PHE A 548 -6.97 -48.78 11.24
N ALA A 549 -7.68 -49.85 11.64
CA ALA A 549 -7.19 -51.20 11.42
C ALA A 549 -6.94 -51.44 9.92
N GLY A 550 -5.67 -51.69 9.55
CA GLY A 550 -5.27 -51.91 8.15
C GLY A 550 -4.92 -50.66 7.35
N ARG A 551 -4.89 -49.46 7.95
CA ARG A 551 -4.38 -48.22 7.34
C ARG A 551 -3.54 -47.42 8.32
N GLU A 552 -2.69 -46.53 7.82
CA GLU A 552 -1.94 -45.63 8.69
C GLU A 552 -2.88 -44.65 9.40
N GLU A 553 -2.68 -44.42 10.70
CA GLU A 553 -3.41 -43.40 11.46
C GLU A 553 -3.06 -42.02 10.87
N PRO A 554 -4.07 -41.18 10.55
CA PRO A 554 -3.80 -39.86 9.98
C PRO A 554 -2.97 -38.95 10.89
N ASP A 555 -1.87 -38.41 10.35
CA ASP A 555 -1.04 -37.41 11.02
C ASP A 555 -1.65 -36.01 10.93
N LEU A 556 -2.40 -35.62 11.96
CA LEU A 556 -3.01 -34.29 12.07
C LEU A 556 -1.96 -33.17 12.24
N ALA A 557 -0.69 -33.48 12.53
CA ALA A 557 0.36 -32.45 12.54
C ALA A 557 0.53 -31.79 11.16
N ARG A 558 0.01 -32.41 10.08
CA ARG A 558 -0.07 -31.84 8.73
C ARG A 558 -0.93 -30.60 8.60
N LEU A 559 -1.77 -30.30 9.58
CA LEU A 559 -2.69 -29.16 9.59
C LEU A 559 -2.15 -27.97 10.40
N LEU A 560 -1.02 -28.13 11.11
CA LEU A 560 -0.53 -27.14 12.09
C LEU A 560 -0.06 -25.83 11.46
N ASP A 561 0.29 -25.82 10.18
CA ASP A 561 0.58 -24.60 9.42
C ASP A 561 -0.67 -23.73 9.25
N LEU A 562 -1.82 -24.32 8.94
CA LEU A 562 -3.12 -23.62 8.92
C LEU A 562 -3.50 -23.13 10.32
N VAL A 563 -3.36 -23.99 11.33
CA VAL A 563 -3.62 -23.63 12.74
C VAL A 563 -2.76 -22.44 13.17
N ALA A 564 -1.48 -22.43 12.82
CA ALA A 564 -0.59 -21.32 13.15
C ALA A 564 -1.01 -20.02 12.47
N VAL A 565 -1.45 -20.07 11.21
CA VAL A 565 -1.89 -18.88 10.48
C VAL A 565 -3.18 -18.31 11.06
N GLY A 566 -4.20 -19.12 11.32
CA GLY A 566 -5.45 -18.65 11.94
C GLY A 566 -5.22 -18.09 13.34
N THR A 567 -4.48 -18.81 14.19
CA THR A 567 -4.17 -18.37 15.56
C THR A 567 -3.47 -17.01 15.60
N VAL A 568 -2.51 -16.78 14.72
CA VAL A 568 -1.81 -15.48 14.65
C VAL A 568 -2.69 -14.40 14.02
N ALA A 569 -3.53 -14.75 13.04
CA ALA A 569 -4.40 -13.80 12.37
C ALA A 569 -5.52 -13.27 13.26
N ASP A 570 -6.04 -14.10 14.16
CA ASP A 570 -7.08 -13.78 15.13
C ASP A 570 -6.57 -12.86 16.27
N LEU A 571 -5.25 -12.72 16.40
CA LEU A 571 -4.62 -11.91 17.45
C LEU A 571 -5.04 -12.36 18.86
N VAL A 572 -5.27 -13.65 19.08
CA VAL A 572 -5.41 -14.20 20.45
C VAL A 572 -4.08 -14.15 21.20
N PRO A 573 -4.11 -14.06 22.55
CA PRO A 573 -2.92 -14.21 23.36
C PRO A 573 -2.14 -15.48 23.02
N LEU A 574 -0.85 -15.31 22.69
CA LEU A 574 0.11 -16.39 22.51
C LEU A 574 0.56 -16.92 23.88
N ASP A 575 -0.34 -17.61 24.57
CA ASP A 575 -0.04 -18.37 25.78
C ASP A 575 0.79 -19.64 25.48
N ALA A 576 1.06 -20.46 26.49
CA ALA A 576 1.86 -21.66 26.30
C ALA A 576 1.30 -22.62 25.23
N THR A 577 -0.02 -22.79 25.17
CA THR A 577 -0.70 -23.68 24.23
C THR A 577 -0.63 -23.12 22.82
N ASN A 578 -1.03 -21.87 22.63
CA ASN A 578 -1.00 -21.20 21.33
C ASN A 578 0.43 -21.08 20.80
N ARG A 579 1.43 -20.81 21.67
CA ARG A 579 2.84 -20.79 21.26
C ARG A 579 3.33 -22.16 20.82
N ALA A 580 2.90 -23.25 21.45
CA ALA A 580 3.27 -24.61 21.01
C ALA A 580 2.71 -24.92 19.62
N LEU A 581 1.43 -24.59 19.38
CA LEU A 581 0.77 -24.77 18.07
C LEU A 581 1.43 -23.90 16.99
N VAL A 582 1.58 -22.60 17.24
CA VAL A 582 2.17 -21.65 16.29
C VAL A 582 3.63 -22.00 15.99
N SER A 583 4.43 -22.38 17.00
CA SER A 583 5.82 -22.82 16.79
C SER A 583 5.91 -24.04 15.87
N ALA A 584 5.00 -25.00 16.05
CA ALA A 584 4.98 -26.19 15.22
C ALA A 584 4.56 -25.88 13.78
N GLY A 585 3.55 -25.04 13.57
CA GLY A 585 3.14 -24.61 12.23
C GLY A 585 4.20 -23.76 11.52
N LEU A 586 4.84 -22.82 12.23
CA LEU A 586 5.97 -22.05 11.69
C LEU A 586 7.13 -22.95 11.26
N ARG A 587 7.47 -23.97 12.07
CA ARG A 587 8.48 -24.95 11.70
C ARG A 587 8.13 -25.66 10.40
N ARG A 588 6.88 -26.13 10.25
CA ARG A 588 6.42 -26.78 9.00
C ARG A 588 6.54 -25.86 7.79
N LEU A 589 6.10 -24.60 7.92
CA LEU A 589 6.21 -23.61 6.85
C LEU A 589 7.66 -23.36 6.47
N ARG A 590 8.55 -23.19 7.46
CA ARG A 590 9.99 -22.95 7.26
C ARG A 590 10.69 -24.12 6.57
N THR A 591 10.25 -25.36 6.81
CA THR A 591 10.79 -26.55 6.17
C THR A 591 10.08 -26.92 4.86
N GLY A 592 9.23 -26.05 4.31
CA GLY A 592 8.54 -26.30 3.04
C GLY A 592 7.46 -27.38 3.10
N GLN A 593 6.97 -27.70 4.30
CA GLN A 593 5.95 -28.74 4.55
C GLN A 593 4.53 -28.17 4.77
N GLY A 594 4.33 -26.87 4.54
CA GLY A 594 3.01 -26.26 4.59
C GLY A 594 2.15 -26.59 3.36
N CYS A 595 0.86 -26.31 3.40
CA CYS A 595 -0.02 -26.51 2.26
C CYS A 595 0.35 -25.59 1.08
N PRO A 596 0.06 -25.98 -0.17
CA PRO A 596 0.42 -25.20 -1.35
C PRO A 596 -0.07 -23.75 -1.31
N GLY A 597 -1.28 -23.52 -0.79
CA GLY A 597 -1.86 -22.18 -0.63
C GLY A 597 -1.02 -21.25 0.25
N LEU A 598 -0.61 -21.69 1.44
CA LEU A 598 0.21 -20.88 2.34
C LEU A 598 1.61 -20.63 1.78
N GLN A 599 2.19 -21.60 1.07
CA GLN A 599 3.47 -21.42 0.39
C GLN A 599 3.38 -20.35 -0.70
N ALA A 600 2.36 -20.44 -1.56
CA ALA A 600 2.10 -19.47 -2.61
C ALA A 600 1.81 -18.07 -2.03
N LEU A 601 1.03 -17.97 -0.95
CA LEU A 601 0.76 -16.71 -0.26
C LEU A 601 2.03 -16.05 0.31
N ALA A 602 2.95 -16.85 0.86
CA ALA A 602 4.24 -16.35 1.32
C ALA A 602 5.11 -15.84 0.15
N GLU A 603 5.11 -16.57 -0.97
CA GLU A 603 5.85 -16.21 -2.18
C GLU A 603 5.37 -14.88 -2.79
N VAL A 604 4.06 -14.75 -3.07
CA VAL A 604 3.47 -13.48 -3.57
C VAL A 604 3.54 -12.35 -2.54
N ALA A 605 3.88 -12.69 -1.28
CA ALA A 605 4.17 -11.72 -0.24
C ALA A 605 5.63 -11.27 -0.17
N GLY A 606 6.50 -11.83 -1.01
CA GLY A 606 7.94 -11.57 -0.99
C GLY A 606 8.58 -12.09 0.29
N ARG A 607 8.01 -13.12 0.92
CA ARG A 607 8.51 -13.70 2.18
C ARG A 607 9.22 -15.02 1.90
N ARG A 608 10.42 -15.16 2.46
CA ARG A 608 11.17 -16.42 2.41
C ARG A 608 10.66 -17.35 3.49
N LEU A 609 10.24 -18.55 3.08
CA LEU A 609 9.71 -19.56 4.01
C LEU A 609 10.70 -19.86 5.14
N GLY A 610 11.98 -20.10 4.83
CA GLY A 610 13.00 -20.50 5.81
C GLY A 610 13.23 -19.49 6.96
N THR A 611 12.82 -18.23 6.82
CA THR A 611 12.94 -17.20 7.86
C THR A 611 11.60 -16.62 8.31
N LEU A 612 10.48 -17.27 7.97
CA LEU A 612 9.15 -16.77 8.23
C LEU A 612 8.87 -16.65 9.74
N THR A 613 8.35 -15.52 10.20
CA THR A 613 8.01 -15.27 11.61
C THR A 613 6.50 -15.15 11.81
N ALA A 614 6.04 -15.15 13.07
CA ALA A 614 4.64 -14.83 13.39
C ALA A 614 4.26 -13.42 12.90
N ALA A 615 5.18 -12.45 12.93
CA ALA A 615 4.95 -11.14 12.37
C ALA A 615 4.72 -11.20 10.84
N ASP A 616 5.46 -12.03 10.09
CA ASP A 616 5.22 -12.22 8.66
C ASP A 616 3.83 -12.83 8.40
N ILE A 617 3.37 -13.75 9.26
CA ILE A 617 1.99 -14.26 9.19
C ILE A 617 1.00 -13.11 9.39
N GLY A 618 1.10 -12.36 10.49
CA GLY A 618 0.15 -11.31 10.85
C GLY A 618 0.13 -10.10 9.92
N TYR A 619 1.26 -9.75 9.30
CA TYR A 619 1.38 -8.54 8.45
C TYR A 619 1.53 -8.80 6.95
N ALA A 620 1.82 -10.03 6.54
CA ALA A 620 2.01 -10.38 5.13
C ALA A 620 1.02 -11.45 4.64
N ILE A 621 0.88 -12.57 5.35
CA ILE A 621 0.02 -13.69 4.88
C ILE A 621 -1.44 -13.43 5.21
N ALA A 622 -1.80 -13.32 6.49
CA ALA A 622 -3.19 -13.12 6.94
C ALA A 622 -3.90 -11.90 6.30
N PRO A 623 -3.23 -10.75 6.06
CA PRO A 623 -3.85 -9.62 5.37
C PRO A 623 -4.34 -9.92 3.94
N ARG A 624 -3.76 -10.90 3.25
CA ARG A 624 -4.19 -11.32 1.90
C ARG A 624 -5.49 -12.10 1.95
N LEU A 625 -5.60 -13.03 2.90
CA LEU A 625 -6.84 -13.75 3.19
C LEU A 625 -7.95 -12.78 3.64
N ASN A 626 -7.66 -11.95 4.64
CA ASN A 626 -8.60 -10.96 5.17
C ASN A 626 -9.03 -9.88 4.17
N ALA A 627 -8.30 -9.68 3.07
CA ALA A 627 -8.71 -8.74 2.04
C ALA A 627 -9.90 -9.26 1.24
N ALA A 628 -9.95 -10.59 1.00
CA ALA A 628 -11.08 -11.23 0.32
C ALA A 628 -12.37 -10.99 1.09
N GLY A 629 -12.48 -11.40 2.36
CA GLY A 629 -13.69 -11.15 3.17
C GLY A 629 -14.02 -9.67 3.51
N ARG A 630 -13.24 -8.71 3.01
CA ARG A 630 -13.51 -7.27 3.15
C ARG A 630 -14.02 -6.62 1.87
N LEU A 631 -13.53 -7.05 0.72
CA LEU A 631 -13.80 -6.44 -0.58
C LEU A 631 -14.54 -7.37 -1.55
N GLU A 632 -14.37 -8.67 -1.41
CA GLU A 632 -14.74 -9.70 -2.39
C GLU A 632 -15.29 -10.94 -1.68
N ASP A 633 -15.21 -12.10 -2.33
CA ASP A 633 -15.66 -13.39 -1.80
C ASP A 633 -14.54 -14.12 -1.03
N MET A 634 -14.80 -14.46 0.24
CA MET A 634 -13.89 -15.22 1.09
C MET A 634 -13.68 -16.67 0.61
N ALA A 635 -14.59 -17.21 -0.22
CA ALA A 635 -14.45 -18.54 -0.81
C ALA A 635 -13.11 -18.70 -1.54
N LEU A 636 -12.60 -17.65 -2.21
CA LEU A 636 -11.28 -17.66 -2.85
C LEU A 636 -10.14 -17.95 -1.86
N GLY A 637 -10.25 -17.41 -0.65
CA GLY A 637 -9.30 -17.66 0.43
C GLY A 637 -9.33 -19.11 0.88
N ILE A 638 -10.54 -19.66 1.07
CA ILE A 638 -10.72 -21.06 1.51
C ILE A 638 -10.26 -22.02 0.41
N GLU A 639 -10.62 -21.79 -0.85
CA GLU A 639 -10.16 -22.57 -2.00
C GLU A 639 -8.62 -22.59 -2.10
N CYS A 640 -7.97 -21.44 -1.87
CA CYS A 640 -6.51 -21.34 -1.87
C CYS A 640 -5.88 -22.26 -0.82
N LEU A 641 -6.49 -22.33 0.37
CA LEU A 641 -6.01 -23.17 1.47
C LEU A 641 -6.35 -24.66 1.28
N LEU A 642 -7.42 -24.97 0.53
CA LEU A 642 -7.90 -26.33 0.29
C LEU A 642 -7.25 -27.03 -0.91
N THR A 643 -6.83 -26.29 -1.94
CA THR A 643 -6.22 -26.89 -3.13
C THR A 643 -4.90 -27.60 -2.81
N ASP A 644 -4.69 -28.76 -3.42
CA ASP A 644 -3.42 -29.50 -3.38
C ASP A 644 -2.60 -29.31 -4.65
N ASP A 645 -3.15 -28.65 -5.69
CA ASP A 645 -2.42 -28.26 -6.89
C ASP A 645 -1.63 -26.95 -6.66
N PRO A 646 -0.29 -26.98 -6.71
CA PRO A 646 0.54 -25.78 -6.56
C PRO A 646 0.29 -24.70 -7.61
N ALA A 647 -0.04 -25.06 -8.85
CA ALA A 647 -0.32 -24.10 -9.91
C ALA A 647 -1.61 -23.32 -9.58
N ARG A 648 -2.69 -24.05 -9.28
CA ARG A 648 -3.95 -23.45 -8.82
C ARG A 648 -3.78 -22.62 -7.54
N ALA A 649 -2.96 -23.09 -6.60
CA ALA A 649 -2.65 -22.35 -5.37
C ALA A 649 -1.99 -21.00 -5.69
N HIS A 650 -1.04 -20.97 -6.62
CA HIS A 650 -0.36 -19.75 -7.04
C HIS A 650 -1.30 -18.77 -7.76
N GLU A 651 -2.19 -19.26 -8.63
CA GLU A 651 -3.23 -18.44 -9.26
C GLU A 651 -4.12 -17.75 -8.22
N LEU A 652 -4.65 -18.53 -7.27
CA LEU A 652 -5.51 -18.01 -6.21
C LEU A 652 -4.76 -17.03 -5.30
N ALA A 653 -3.50 -17.34 -4.93
CA ALA A 653 -2.66 -16.45 -4.14
C ALA A 653 -2.39 -15.12 -4.87
N ALA A 654 -2.19 -15.13 -6.18
CA ALA A 654 -2.03 -13.93 -6.99
C ALA A 654 -3.30 -13.07 -7.02
N VAL A 655 -4.48 -13.70 -7.11
CA VAL A 655 -5.77 -13.01 -6.99
C VAL A 655 -5.92 -12.37 -5.61
N LEU A 656 -5.70 -13.12 -4.53
CA LEU A 656 -5.75 -12.61 -3.15
C LEU A 656 -4.73 -11.48 -2.92
N HIS A 657 -3.55 -11.57 -3.56
CA HIS A 657 -2.55 -10.52 -3.52
C HIS A 657 -3.07 -9.20 -4.14
N ARG A 658 -3.70 -9.27 -5.31
CA ARG A 658 -4.31 -8.13 -6.00
C ARG A 658 -5.43 -7.49 -5.17
N ILE A 659 -6.35 -8.31 -4.63
CA ILE A 659 -7.43 -7.82 -3.75
C ILE A 659 -6.85 -7.10 -2.52
N ASN A 660 -5.76 -7.62 -1.95
CA ASN A 660 -5.08 -6.95 -0.85
C ASN A 660 -4.38 -5.65 -1.26
N GLN A 661 -3.84 -5.54 -2.48
CA GLN A 661 -3.28 -4.28 -2.98
C GLN A 661 -4.37 -3.22 -3.13
N GLU A 662 -5.51 -3.58 -3.71
CA GLU A 662 -6.68 -2.71 -3.83
C GLU A 662 -7.17 -2.23 -2.46
N ARG A 663 -7.36 -3.17 -1.52
CA ARG A 663 -7.72 -2.86 -0.14
C ARG A 663 -6.75 -1.89 0.52
N ARG A 664 -5.44 -2.06 0.31
CA ARG A 664 -4.41 -1.15 0.85
C ARG A 664 -4.50 0.23 0.20
N GLY A 665 -4.73 0.31 -1.10
CA GLY A 665 -4.94 1.58 -1.82
C GLY A 665 -6.15 2.35 -1.29
N LEU A 666 -7.28 1.66 -1.14
CA LEU A 666 -8.51 2.22 -0.56
C LEU A 666 -8.29 2.66 0.90
N GLN A 667 -7.66 1.80 1.72
CA GLN A 667 -7.31 2.15 3.10
C GLN A 667 -6.43 3.40 3.16
N GLN A 668 -5.41 3.51 2.31
CA GLN A 668 -4.51 4.66 2.29
C GLN A 668 -5.25 5.94 1.90
N ALA A 669 -6.10 5.89 0.86
CA ALA A 669 -6.92 7.03 0.46
C ALA A 669 -7.83 7.52 1.59
N MET A 670 -8.51 6.59 2.29
CA MET A 670 -9.38 6.93 3.41
C MET A 670 -8.59 7.47 4.63
N VAL A 671 -7.38 6.95 4.88
CA VAL A 671 -6.48 7.50 5.92
C VAL A 671 -6.02 8.91 5.55
N ASP A 672 -5.65 9.16 4.29
CA ASP A 672 -5.25 10.49 3.83
C ASP A 672 -6.41 11.50 3.98
N ASP A 673 -7.64 11.07 3.68
CA ASP A 673 -8.84 11.88 3.90
C ASP A 673 -9.09 12.16 5.38
N ALA A 674 -8.98 11.14 6.24
CA ALA A 674 -9.08 11.28 7.69
C ALA A 674 -8.02 12.25 8.26
N GLU A 675 -6.78 12.17 7.77
CA GLU A 675 -5.70 13.07 8.15
C GLU A 675 -5.96 14.51 7.69
N ALA A 676 -6.54 14.70 6.50
CA ALA A 676 -6.92 16.02 6.00
C ALA A 676 -8.03 16.65 6.83
N VAL A 677 -9.04 15.88 7.24
CA VAL A 677 -10.11 16.33 8.15
C VAL A 677 -9.52 16.80 9.48
N LEU A 678 -8.63 16.01 10.08
CA LEU A 678 -7.98 16.40 11.35
C LEU A 678 -7.06 17.61 11.22
N ALA A 679 -6.35 17.75 10.09
CA ALA A 679 -5.49 18.90 9.86
C ALA A 679 -6.27 20.21 9.65
N ALA A 680 -7.54 20.13 9.25
CA ALA A 680 -8.42 21.28 9.09
C ALA A 680 -9.04 21.78 10.40
N LEU A 681 -8.95 21.01 11.50
CA LEU A 681 -9.47 21.43 12.80
C LEU A 681 -8.66 22.62 13.35
N PRO A 682 -9.31 23.63 13.96
CA PRO A 682 -8.64 24.82 14.49
C PRO A 682 -7.54 24.45 15.49
N SER A 683 -6.28 24.70 15.12
CA SER A 683 -5.11 24.45 15.98
C SER A 683 -4.97 25.56 17.03
N SER A 684 -5.93 25.68 17.93
CA SER A 684 -5.94 26.68 19.01
C SER A 684 -5.05 26.24 20.19
N GLY A 685 -3.79 25.82 19.94
CA GLY A 685 -2.87 25.38 21.00
C GLY A 685 -3.39 24.25 21.91
N ALA A 686 -4.53 23.64 21.55
CA ALA A 686 -5.25 22.66 22.33
C ALA A 686 -4.79 21.27 21.91
N GLU A 687 -4.69 20.37 22.88
CA GLU A 687 -4.45 18.95 22.66
C GLU A 687 -5.47 18.37 21.66
N PRO A 688 -5.11 17.31 20.92
CA PRO A 688 -6.08 16.61 20.08
C PRO A 688 -7.31 16.20 20.91
N PRO A 689 -8.52 16.19 20.30
CA PRO A 689 -9.74 15.87 21.01
C PRO A 689 -9.65 14.50 21.69
N LEU A 690 -10.32 14.35 22.83
CA LEU A 690 -10.29 13.12 23.65
C LEU A 690 -10.78 11.89 22.88
N ALA A 691 -11.64 12.09 21.87
CA ALA A 691 -12.12 11.07 20.97
C ALA A 691 -12.33 11.68 19.57
N VAL A 692 -12.31 10.85 18.53
CA VAL A 692 -12.50 11.30 17.15
C VAL A 692 -13.60 10.49 16.47
N CYS A 693 -14.57 11.17 15.88
CA CYS A 693 -15.49 10.60 14.91
C CYS A 693 -15.09 11.03 13.50
N LEU A 694 -15.08 10.09 12.57
CA LEU A 694 -14.72 10.33 11.18
C LEU A 694 -15.82 9.79 10.28
N PHE A 695 -16.19 10.53 9.23
CA PHE A 695 -17.16 10.10 8.25
C PHE A 695 -16.84 10.74 6.90
N ASP A 696 -16.99 9.96 5.84
CA ASP A 696 -17.03 10.46 4.47
C ASP A 696 -18.01 9.59 3.65
N PRO A 697 -18.87 10.19 2.81
CA PRO A 697 -19.84 9.44 2.01
C PRO A 697 -19.21 8.53 0.95
N GLU A 698 -17.95 8.74 0.58
CA GLU A 698 -17.24 7.92 -0.40
C GLU A 698 -16.44 6.77 0.26
N TRP A 699 -16.47 6.66 1.59
CA TRP A 699 -15.75 5.61 2.29
C TRP A 699 -16.42 4.25 2.17
N HIS A 700 -15.59 3.21 2.16
CA HIS A 700 -16.06 1.83 2.04
C HIS A 700 -16.23 1.15 3.41
N ALA A 701 -17.42 0.60 3.67
CA ALA A 701 -17.76 -0.04 4.94
C ALA A 701 -16.85 -1.24 5.30
N GLY A 702 -16.30 -1.95 4.31
CA GLY A 702 -15.33 -3.05 4.56
C GLY A 702 -13.95 -2.60 5.09
N VAL A 703 -13.63 -1.30 4.97
CA VAL A 703 -12.29 -0.75 5.25
C VAL A 703 -12.27 0.23 6.42
N VAL A 704 -13.40 0.83 6.82
CA VAL A 704 -13.46 1.81 7.92
C VAL A 704 -12.83 1.34 9.24
N GLY A 705 -12.94 0.04 9.58
CA GLY A 705 -12.30 -0.50 10.77
C GLY A 705 -10.77 -0.43 10.75
N LEU A 706 -10.15 -0.51 9.57
CA LEU A 706 -8.69 -0.38 9.40
C LEU A 706 -8.26 1.08 9.50
N VAL A 707 -9.08 2.00 8.99
CA VAL A 707 -8.87 3.45 9.11
C VAL A 707 -8.97 3.86 10.59
N ALA A 708 -10.03 3.45 11.29
CA ALA A 708 -10.19 3.70 12.72
C ALA A 708 -8.98 3.19 13.53
N SER A 709 -8.50 1.98 13.25
CA SER A 709 -7.29 1.45 13.91
C SER A 709 -6.06 2.30 13.65
N LYS A 710 -5.84 2.74 12.40
CA LYS A 710 -4.67 3.54 12.03
C LYS A 710 -4.70 4.93 12.65
N MET A 711 -5.87 5.56 12.68
CA MET A 711 -6.06 6.85 13.32
C MET A 711 -5.91 6.75 14.84
N LYS A 712 -6.43 5.67 15.46
CA LYS A 712 -6.22 5.39 16.89
C LYS A 712 -4.74 5.21 17.23
N GLU A 713 -3.97 4.48 16.42
CA GLU A 713 -2.52 4.34 16.62
C GLU A 713 -1.79 5.68 16.55
N ARG A 714 -2.13 6.49 15.55
CA ARG A 714 -1.49 7.79 15.32
C ARG A 714 -1.82 8.82 16.39
N LEU A 715 -3.07 8.85 16.85
CA LEU A 715 -3.55 9.86 17.80
C LEU A 715 -3.43 9.42 19.26
N HIS A 716 -3.35 8.10 19.50
CA HIS A 716 -3.53 7.51 20.82
C HIS A 716 -4.82 8.01 21.50
N ARG A 717 -5.91 8.00 20.74
CA ARG A 717 -7.27 8.38 21.16
C ARG A 717 -8.27 7.34 20.66
N PRO A 718 -9.40 7.13 21.34
CA PRO A 718 -10.55 6.40 20.78
C PRO A 718 -11.01 7.03 19.47
N VAL A 719 -11.25 6.20 18.45
CA VAL A 719 -11.69 6.64 17.12
C VAL A 719 -12.89 5.82 16.67
N VAL A 720 -13.90 6.48 16.11
CA VAL A 720 -15.00 5.85 15.39
C VAL A 720 -14.98 6.33 13.94
N ALA A 721 -14.85 5.42 12.99
CA ALA A 721 -14.91 5.74 11.57
C ALA A 721 -16.20 5.17 10.95
N PHE A 722 -16.91 6.00 10.19
CA PHE A 722 -18.19 5.66 9.55
C PHE A 722 -18.09 5.73 8.03
N ALA A 723 -18.83 4.85 7.39
CA ALA A 723 -19.09 4.84 5.95
C ALA A 723 -20.59 4.58 5.72
N PRO A 724 -21.16 4.97 4.57
CA PRO A 724 -22.46 4.47 4.17
C PRO A 724 -22.49 2.93 4.17
N ALA A 725 -23.60 2.34 4.62
CA ALA A 725 -23.81 0.89 4.60
C ALA A 725 -23.83 0.36 3.15
N GLU A 726 -24.38 1.17 2.26
CA GLU A 726 -24.40 0.98 0.81
C GLU A 726 -24.06 2.33 0.14
N PRO A 727 -23.47 2.34 -1.06
CA PRO A 727 -23.16 3.58 -1.79
C PRO A 727 -24.38 4.49 -1.88
N GLY A 728 -24.25 5.73 -1.39
CA GLY A 728 -25.33 6.72 -1.38
C GLY A 728 -26.38 6.54 -0.27
N GLY A 729 -26.41 5.42 0.45
CA GLY A 729 -27.44 5.10 1.44
C GLY A 729 -27.41 5.97 2.72
N ASP A 730 -28.58 6.16 3.33
CA ASP A 730 -28.76 6.97 4.54
C ASP A 730 -28.38 6.26 5.84
N GLN A 731 -28.20 4.94 5.80
CA GLN A 731 -27.70 4.18 6.95
C GLN A 731 -26.17 4.18 6.94
N LEU A 732 -25.55 4.49 8.08
CA LEU A 732 -24.10 4.44 8.26
C LEU A 732 -23.71 3.19 9.02
N ARG A 733 -22.60 2.56 8.61
CA ARG A 733 -21.88 1.55 9.39
C ARG A 733 -20.63 2.18 9.98
N GLY A 734 -20.52 2.13 11.30
CA GLY A 734 -19.40 2.62 12.08
C GLY A 734 -18.51 1.49 12.56
N SER A 735 -17.21 1.78 12.70
CA SER A 735 -16.25 0.94 13.40
C SER A 735 -15.49 1.75 14.43
N ALA A 736 -15.65 1.36 15.69
CA ALA A 736 -15.03 2.00 16.84
C ALA A 736 -13.75 1.24 17.25
N ARG A 737 -12.72 1.96 17.65
CA ARG A 737 -11.44 1.45 18.17
C ARG A 737 -11.03 2.27 19.39
N SER A 738 -10.60 1.60 20.44
CA SER A 738 -10.18 2.24 21.69
C SER A 738 -8.69 2.07 21.99
N ILE A 739 -8.25 2.74 23.04
CA ILE A 739 -6.92 2.64 23.65
C ILE A 739 -6.98 1.79 24.92
N PRO A 740 -5.85 1.19 25.36
CA PRO A 740 -5.82 0.42 26.60
C PRO A 740 -6.36 1.23 27.78
N GLY A 741 -7.20 0.60 28.60
CA GLY A 741 -7.82 1.22 29.77
C GLY A 741 -9.18 1.89 29.54
N LEU A 742 -9.67 1.97 28.29
CA LEU A 742 -11.05 2.40 27.99
C LEU A 742 -11.79 1.34 27.18
N HIS A 743 -12.92 0.85 27.69
CA HIS A 743 -13.76 -0.13 27.01
C HIS A 743 -14.75 0.53 26.06
N ILE A 744 -14.56 0.39 24.75
CA ILE A 744 -15.37 1.07 23.73
C ILE A 744 -16.83 0.63 23.73
N ARG A 745 -17.09 -0.66 23.98
CA ARG A 745 -18.46 -1.17 24.10
C ARG A 745 -19.21 -0.47 25.23
N ASP A 746 -18.56 -0.27 26.37
CA ASP A 746 -19.17 0.35 27.54
C ASP A 746 -19.45 1.84 27.28
N VAL A 747 -18.56 2.51 26.55
CA VAL A 747 -18.80 3.89 26.06
C VAL A 747 -20.02 3.94 25.13
N LEU A 748 -20.13 3.01 24.17
CA LEU A 748 -21.29 2.95 23.27
C LEU A 748 -22.59 2.64 24.03
N ALA A 749 -22.55 1.75 25.03
CA ALA A 749 -23.69 1.45 25.88
C ALA A 749 -24.13 2.66 26.72
N ALA A 750 -23.17 3.46 27.21
CA ALA A 750 -23.46 4.71 27.91
C ALA A 750 -24.11 5.73 26.96
N VAL A 751 -23.64 5.84 25.71
CA VAL A 751 -24.25 6.69 24.68
C VAL A 751 -25.69 6.25 24.38
N ASP A 752 -25.92 4.95 24.16
CA ASP A 752 -27.24 4.40 23.89
C ASP A 752 -28.22 4.61 25.06
N SER A 753 -27.75 4.40 26.30
CA SER A 753 -28.56 4.63 27.50
C SER A 753 -28.92 6.11 27.71
N ALA A 754 -28.00 7.03 27.41
CA ALA A 754 -28.23 8.47 27.57
C ALA A 754 -29.04 9.07 26.40
N HIS A 755 -28.95 8.46 25.23
CA HIS A 755 -29.62 8.90 24.00
C HIS A 755 -30.31 7.74 23.27
N PRO A 756 -31.41 7.18 23.84
CA PRO A 756 -32.10 6.04 23.24
C PRO A 756 -32.55 6.33 21.80
N GLY A 757 -32.25 5.40 20.89
CA GLY A 757 -32.60 5.50 19.46
C GLY A 757 -31.61 6.28 18.61
N LEU A 758 -30.54 6.84 19.20
CA LEU A 758 -29.46 7.47 18.45
C LEU A 758 -28.58 6.46 17.71
N VAL A 759 -28.38 5.29 18.31
CA VAL A 759 -27.68 4.14 17.73
C VAL A 759 -28.72 3.06 17.46
N GLU A 760 -28.80 2.57 16.22
CA GLU A 760 -29.79 1.56 15.86
C GLU A 760 -29.39 0.18 16.38
N ARG A 761 -28.11 -0.17 16.22
CA ARG A 761 -27.49 -1.42 16.68
C ARG A 761 -26.02 -1.17 17.00
N PHE A 762 -25.51 -1.80 18.04
CA PHE A 762 -24.07 -1.87 18.29
C PHE A 762 -23.68 -3.20 18.94
N GLY A 763 -22.41 -3.57 18.80
CA GLY A 763 -21.86 -4.78 19.39
C GLY A 763 -20.35 -4.83 19.26
N GLY A 764 -19.70 -5.61 20.12
CA GLY A 764 -18.24 -5.77 20.11
C GLY A 764 -17.66 -6.05 21.48
N HIS A 765 -16.38 -5.71 21.63
CA HIS A 765 -15.57 -5.97 22.83
C HIS A 765 -14.92 -4.68 23.36
N ALA A 766 -14.03 -4.81 24.35
CA ALA A 766 -13.37 -3.67 24.99
C ALA A 766 -12.60 -2.78 24.00
N MET A 767 -11.88 -3.36 23.03
CA MET A 767 -10.98 -2.60 22.15
C MET A 767 -11.57 -2.24 20.78
N ALA A 768 -12.66 -2.89 20.38
CA ALA A 768 -13.28 -2.70 19.08
C ALA A 768 -14.78 -2.97 19.13
N ALA A 769 -15.58 -2.16 18.43
CA ALA A 769 -17.00 -2.36 18.26
C ALA A 769 -17.48 -1.94 16.88
N GLY A 770 -18.58 -2.53 16.43
CA GLY A 770 -19.35 -2.10 15.27
C GLY A 770 -20.66 -1.46 15.71
N LEU A 771 -21.14 -0.50 14.93
CA LEU A 771 -22.43 0.16 15.18
C LEU A 771 -23.10 0.62 13.88
N SER A 772 -24.41 0.82 13.90
CA SER A 772 -25.16 1.45 12.83
C SER A 772 -25.99 2.62 13.35
N LEU A 773 -26.10 3.67 12.54
CA LEU A 773 -26.93 4.85 12.82
C LEU A 773 -27.39 5.51 11.53
N ARG A 774 -28.45 6.32 11.62
CA ARG A 774 -28.93 7.15 10.50
C ARG A 774 -27.93 8.28 10.23
N ARG A 775 -27.67 8.62 8.97
CA ARG A 775 -26.72 9.69 8.59
C ARG A 775 -27.02 11.02 9.28
N GLU A 776 -28.30 11.37 9.41
CA GLU A 776 -28.76 12.58 10.11
C GLU A 776 -28.43 12.60 11.61
N ALA A 777 -28.28 11.43 12.24
CA ALA A 777 -27.92 11.28 13.64
C ALA A 777 -26.41 11.44 13.92
N PHE A 778 -25.56 11.44 12.88
CA PHE A 778 -24.11 11.48 13.04
C PHE A 778 -23.59 12.66 13.89
N PRO A 779 -24.05 13.92 13.68
CA PRO A 779 -23.58 15.04 14.50
C PRO A 779 -23.96 14.93 15.98
N ALA A 780 -25.15 14.39 16.28
CA ALA A 780 -25.59 14.16 17.65
C ALA A 780 -24.80 13.02 18.31
N PHE A 781 -24.52 11.95 17.55
CA PHE A 781 -23.66 10.86 18.01
C PHE A 781 -22.24 11.34 18.34
N GLU A 782 -21.64 12.17 17.50
CA GLU A 782 -20.28 12.69 17.75
C GLU A 782 -20.19 13.43 19.09
N GLN A 783 -21.18 14.27 19.41
CA GLN A 783 -21.25 14.99 20.68
C GLN A 783 -21.45 14.05 21.88
N ALA A 784 -22.40 13.11 21.76
CA ALA A 784 -22.69 12.14 22.81
C ALA A 784 -21.48 11.22 23.09
N PHE A 785 -20.79 10.76 22.03
CA PHE A 785 -19.60 9.94 22.13
C PHE A 785 -18.45 10.68 22.80
N ALA A 786 -18.19 11.94 22.41
CA ALA A 786 -17.16 12.76 23.03
C ALA A 786 -17.43 12.99 24.53
N ALA A 787 -18.69 13.23 24.91
CA ALA A 787 -19.09 13.41 26.31
C ALA A 787 -18.91 12.12 27.13
N ALA A 788 -19.30 10.97 26.58
CA ALA A 788 -19.13 9.67 27.23
C ALA A 788 -17.65 9.30 27.40
N VAL A 789 -16.80 9.56 26.40
CA VAL A 789 -15.36 9.35 26.54
C VAL A 789 -14.77 10.28 27.60
N ALA A 790 -15.17 11.56 27.63
CA ALA A 790 -14.66 12.52 28.60
C ALA A 790 -15.02 12.17 30.06
N SER A 791 -16.14 11.49 30.30
CA SER A 791 -16.54 11.07 31.64
C SER A 791 -15.89 9.76 32.10
N MET A 792 -15.49 8.90 31.16
CA MET A 792 -14.98 7.55 31.46
C MET A 792 -13.45 7.42 31.33
N LEU A 793 -12.80 8.27 30.54
CA LEU A 793 -11.37 8.16 30.25
C LEU A 793 -10.52 8.85 31.30
N ASP A 794 -9.61 8.09 31.93
CA ASP A 794 -8.55 8.66 32.75
C ASP A 794 -7.55 9.43 31.86
N PRO A 795 -7.34 10.75 32.07
CA PRO A 795 -6.37 11.54 31.29
C PRO A 795 -4.94 10.99 31.31
N ALA A 796 -4.55 10.22 32.34
CA ALA A 796 -3.24 9.59 32.40
C ALA A 796 -3.01 8.57 31.26
N LEU A 797 -4.09 7.95 30.76
CA LEU A 797 -4.06 6.97 29.67
C LEU A 797 -3.81 7.60 28.29
N LEU A 798 -3.83 8.94 28.18
CA LEU A 798 -3.60 9.64 26.92
C LEU A 798 -2.13 9.68 26.47
N ARG A 799 -1.22 9.22 27.33
CA ARG A 799 0.22 9.11 27.06
C ARG A 799 0.57 7.67 26.69
N ALA A 800 1.01 7.48 25.45
CA ALA A 800 1.45 6.16 24.99
C ALA A 800 2.72 5.72 25.76
N GLU A 801 2.74 4.48 26.25
CA GLU A 801 3.92 3.86 26.86
C GLU A 801 4.51 2.76 25.96
N LEU A 802 5.84 2.71 25.84
CA LEU A 802 6.58 1.61 25.23
C LEU A 802 7.33 0.83 26.30
N LEU A 803 7.08 -0.47 26.38
CA LEU A 803 7.76 -1.35 27.33
C LEU A 803 9.08 -1.86 26.75
N SER A 804 10.19 -1.46 27.37
CA SER A 804 11.54 -1.90 27.04
C SER A 804 11.99 -3.08 27.90
N ASP A 805 12.69 -4.04 27.30
CA ASP A 805 13.42 -5.15 27.91
C ASP A 805 14.80 -4.72 28.46
N GLY A 806 15.12 -3.43 28.37
CA GLY A 806 16.36 -2.82 28.83
C GLY A 806 17.36 -2.56 27.70
N GLU A 807 18.56 -2.13 28.08
CA GLU A 807 19.67 -1.96 27.15
C GLU A 807 20.30 -3.31 26.79
N LEU A 808 20.73 -3.43 25.53
CA LEU A 808 21.60 -4.52 25.11
C LEU A 808 23.02 -4.27 25.58
N LEU A 809 23.71 -5.33 26.00
CA LEU A 809 25.14 -5.27 26.30
C LEU A 809 25.95 -5.07 25.01
N PRO A 810 27.16 -4.48 25.06
CA PRO A 810 27.97 -4.25 23.86
C PRO A 810 28.23 -5.51 23.01
N GLY A 811 28.37 -6.68 23.66
CA GLY A 811 28.56 -7.96 23.00
C GLY A 811 27.28 -8.63 22.48
N GLU A 812 26.12 -8.01 22.64
CA GLU A 812 24.82 -8.54 22.19
C GLU A 812 24.35 -7.92 20.86
N PHE A 813 25.13 -7.00 20.29
CA PHE A 813 24.89 -6.42 18.98
C PHE A 813 25.54 -7.26 17.87
N ASP A 814 25.08 -8.51 17.72
CA ASP A 814 25.55 -9.44 16.70
C ASP A 814 24.41 -10.26 16.09
N ARG A 815 24.73 -10.98 15.00
CA ARG A 815 23.77 -11.81 14.28
C ARG A 815 23.26 -12.98 15.12
N PHE A 816 24.09 -13.59 15.94
CA PHE A 816 23.70 -14.71 16.80
C PHE A 816 22.57 -14.32 17.74
N HIS A 817 22.68 -13.17 18.42
CA HIS A 817 21.65 -12.64 19.31
C HIS A 817 20.41 -12.19 18.53
N ALA A 818 20.58 -11.58 17.35
CA ALA A 818 19.47 -11.16 16.50
C ALA A 818 18.62 -12.37 16.02
N GLU A 819 19.28 -13.46 15.62
CA GLU A 819 18.61 -14.72 15.23
C GLU A 819 18.01 -15.43 16.43
N ALA A 820 18.71 -15.47 17.57
CA ALA A 820 18.18 -16.01 18.81
C ALA A 820 16.91 -15.27 19.26
N ILE A 821 16.87 -13.94 19.15
CA ILE A 821 15.65 -13.16 19.38
C ILE A 821 14.56 -13.54 18.38
N ARG A 822 14.84 -13.52 17.06
CA ARG A 822 13.86 -13.88 16.02
C ARG A 822 13.23 -15.26 16.28
N ASP A 823 14.05 -16.24 16.62
CA ASP A 823 13.66 -17.66 16.76
C ASP A 823 13.26 -18.05 18.19
N GLY A 824 13.51 -17.17 19.18
CA GLY A 824 13.09 -17.34 20.57
C GLY A 824 11.59 -17.14 20.82
N GLY A 825 10.82 -16.79 19.78
CA GLY A 825 9.38 -16.61 19.82
C GLY A 825 8.57 -17.92 19.88
N PRO A 826 7.38 -17.99 19.26
CA PRO A 826 6.74 -16.96 18.44
C PRO A 826 6.34 -15.75 19.28
N TRP A 827 6.60 -14.56 18.74
CA TRP A 827 6.24 -13.28 19.33
C TRP A 827 4.92 -12.78 18.75
N GLY A 828 4.08 -12.16 19.57
CA GLY A 828 2.77 -11.69 19.12
C GLY A 828 1.91 -11.17 20.26
N GLN A 829 0.59 -11.18 20.07
CA GLN A 829 -0.35 -10.72 21.09
C GLN A 829 -0.15 -11.51 22.39
N GLY A 830 -0.17 -10.82 23.55
CA GLY A 830 0.05 -11.45 24.85
C GLY A 830 1.50 -11.90 25.13
N PHE A 831 2.37 -11.94 24.11
CA PHE A 831 3.78 -12.29 24.23
C PHE A 831 4.64 -11.47 23.25
N ALA A 832 4.65 -10.16 23.46
CA ALA A 832 5.21 -9.19 22.51
C ALA A 832 6.70 -9.41 22.25
N GLU A 833 7.12 -9.13 21.01
CA GLU A 833 8.51 -9.19 20.57
C GLU A 833 9.39 -8.29 21.45
N PRO A 834 10.65 -8.69 21.75
CA PRO A 834 11.52 -7.90 22.59
C PRO A 834 11.81 -6.52 21.99
N LEU A 835 11.68 -5.48 22.82
CA LEU A 835 11.97 -4.10 22.47
C LEU A 835 13.04 -3.60 23.42
N PHE A 836 14.12 -3.03 22.91
CA PHE A 836 15.22 -2.51 23.72
C PHE A 836 15.22 -0.99 23.71
N ASP A 837 15.84 -0.39 24.72
CA ASP A 837 16.13 1.04 24.71
C ASP A 837 17.62 1.32 24.83
N GLY A 838 18.07 2.49 24.38
CA GLY A 838 19.47 2.88 24.52
C GLY A 838 19.77 4.24 23.91
N THR A 839 20.91 4.82 24.29
CA THR A 839 21.40 6.10 23.75
C THR A 839 22.48 5.84 22.71
N PHE A 840 22.36 6.50 21.56
CA PHE A 840 23.25 6.31 20.42
C PHE A 840 23.77 7.63 19.89
N GLN A 841 25.06 7.64 19.52
CA GLN A 841 25.62 8.70 18.69
C GLN A 841 25.16 8.51 17.24
N VAL A 842 24.60 9.56 16.64
CA VAL A 842 24.22 9.58 15.22
C VAL A 842 25.44 9.94 14.40
N LEU A 843 25.99 8.98 13.67
CA LEU A 843 27.17 9.16 12.82
C LEU A 843 26.80 9.71 11.43
N ASP A 844 25.72 9.19 10.87
CA ASP A 844 25.21 9.57 9.55
C ASP A 844 23.72 9.22 9.47
N TRP A 845 22.98 9.91 8.61
CA TRP A 845 21.57 9.62 8.36
C TRP A 845 21.16 10.03 6.96
N LYS A 846 20.16 9.32 6.41
CA LYS A 846 19.58 9.63 5.11
C LYS A 846 18.09 9.32 5.05
N PRO A 847 17.29 10.16 4.38
CA PRO A 847 15.94 9.77 3.98
C PRO A 847 15.96 8.52 3.09
N VAL A 848 14.94 7.67 3.22
CA VAL A 848 14.69 6.52 2.36
C VAL A 848 13.22 6.54 1.95
N GLY A 849 12.96 6.71 0.65
CA GLY A 849 11.64 7.08 0.15
C GLY A 849 11.17 8.41 0.77
N ASP A 850 9.85 8.59 0.85
CA ASP A 850 9.26 9.85 1.30
C ASP A 850 9.01 9.93 2.81
N ARG A 851 9.11 8.81 3.53
CA ARG A 851 8.65 8.72 4.93
C ARG A 851 9.66 8.10 5.89
N HIS A 852 10.65 7.36 5.42
CA HIS A 852 11.52 6.56 6.30
C HIS A 852 12.89 7.22 6.50
N LEU A 853 13.50 6.92 7.64
CA LEU A 853 14.81 7.45 8.02
C LEU A 853 15.77 6.29 8.23
N ARG A 854 16.89 6.29 7.50
CA ARG A 854 18.00 5.37 7.73
C ARG A 854 19.10 6.06 8.51
N LEU A 855 19.60 5.38 9.53
CA LEU A 855 20.57 5.89 10.48
C LEU A 855 21.80 4.99 10.47
N ARG A 856 22.96 5.59 10.73
CA ARG A 856 24.19 4.90 11.10
C ARG A 856 24.57 5.38 12.49
N LEU A 857 24.60 4.46 13.42
CA LEU A 857 24.66 4.73 14.85
C LEU A 857 25.94 4.18 15.45
N ARG A 858 26.34 4.72 16.60
CA ARG A 858 27.34 4.12 17.48
C ARG A 858 26.77 4.03 18.89
N ALA A 859 26.79 2.82 19.44
CA ALA A 859 26.51 2.54 20.84
C ALA A 859 27.81 2.63 21.66
N GLU A 860 27.68 2.91 22.95
CA GLU A 860 28.81 2.86 23.88
C GLU A 860 29.38 1.42 23.97
N GLY A 861 30.71 1.28 24.01
CA GLY A 861 31.38 -0.02 24.05
C GLY A 861 31.34 -0.84 22.74
N VAL A 862 30.61 -0.40 21.71
CA VAL A 862 30.53 -1.07 20.41
C VAL A 862 31.38 -0.35 19.38
N ALA A 863 32.48 -0.98 18.94
CA ALA A 863 33.42 -0.37 18.01
C ALA A 863 32.82 -0.19 16.59
N ALA A 864 32.08 -1.18 16.11
CA ALA A 864 31.49 -1.18 14.78
C ALA A 864 30.23 -0.30 14.71
N PRO A 865 30.04 0.52 13.65
CA PRO A 865 28.80 1.25 13.43
C PRO A 865 27.61 0.32 13.19
N LEU A 866 26.47 0.66 13.80
CA LEU A 866 25.23 -0.08 13.66
C LEU A 866 24.34 0.56 12.59
N ALA A 867 23.74 -0.26 11.73
CA ALA A 867 22.73 0.20 10.80
C ALA A 867 21.37 0.23 11.51
N ALA A 868 20.59 1.29 11.27
CA ALA A 868 19.25 1.39 11.82
C ALA A 868 18.26 1.97 10.81
N ILE A 869 16.99 1.59 10.93
CA ILE A 869 15.89 2.11 10.12
C ILE A 869 14.71 2.50 11.02
N HIS A 870 14.19 3.71 10.82
CA HIS A 870 12.99 4.21 11.47
C HIS A 870 11.91 4.42 10.41
N PHE A 871 10.97 3.50 10.33
CA PHE A 871 9.89 3.57 9.36
C PHE A 871 8.91 4.70 9.74
N GLY A 872 8.76 5.71 8.89
CA GLY A 872 7.87 6.85 9.19
C GLY A 872 8.55 7.95 10.01
N GLY A 873 9.83 7.79 10.35
CA GLY A 873 10.60 8.69 11.20
C GLY A 873 11.26 9.89 10.51
N LEU A 874 10.87 10.21 9.27
CA LEU A 874 11.35 11.40 8.57
C LEU A 874 10.50 12.63 8.95
N ASP A 875 10.47 12.96 10.23
CA ASP A 875 9.74 14.11 10.78
C ASP A 875 10.69 15.29 11.04
N LEU A 876 11.77 15.05 11.79
CA LEU A 876 12.79 16.01 12.14
C LEU A 876 14.19 15.43 11.86
N PRO A 877 15.18 16.28 11.50
CA PRO A 877 16.57 15.86 11.47
C PRO A 877 16.98 15.27 12.82
N PRO A 878 17.62 14.09 12.87
CA PRO A 878 18.12 13.54 14.13
C PRO A 878 19.15 14.48 14.76
N ALA A 879 19.08 14.61 16.09
CA ALA A 879 20.15 15.23 16.87
C ALA A 879 21.44 14.39 16.81
N GLY A 880 22.57 14.97 17.26
CA GLY A 880 23.86 14.26 17.28
C GLY A 880 23.88 13.03 18.20
N TYR A 881 23.02 13.02 19.22
CA TYR A 881 22.69 11.87 20.04
C TYR A 881 21.18 11.70 20.10
N CYS A 882 20.73 10.45 20.12
CA CYS A 882 19.32 10.14 20.31
C CYS A 882 19.15 8.95 21.24
N ARG A 883 18.06 8.97 22.01
CA ARG A 883 17.57 7.80 22.72
C ARG A 883 16.55 7.10 21.84
N LEU A 884 16.73 5.79 21.68
CA LEU A 884 15.91 4.96 20.81
C LEU A 884 15.19 3.90 21.62
N ALA A 885 13.95 3.59 21.22
CA ALA A 885 13.35 2.28 21.44
C ALA A 885 13.44 1.50 20.12
N TYR A 886 14.03 0.31 20.13
CA TYR A 886 14.38 -0.42 18.91
C TYR A 886 14.33 -1.93 19.09
N ARG A 887 14.12 -2.65 17.98
CA ARG A 887 14.27 -4.10 17.88
C ARG A 887 15.59 -4.44 17.19
N LEU A 888 16.26 -5.51 17.64
CA LEU A 888 17.45 -6.05 16.97
C LEU A 888 17.01 -7.13 15.97
N ALA A 889 17.36 -6.98 14.70
CA ALA A 889 17.01 -7.92 13.65
C ALA A 889 18.22 -8.30 12.77
N PRO A 890 18.27 -9.54 12.24
CA PRO A 890 19.27 -9.90 11.24
C PRO A 890 19.01 -9.15 9.91
N ASP A 891 20.06 -8.66 9.26
CA ASP A 891 19.97 -8.07 7.91
C ASP A 891 20.19 -9.16 6.85
N ASP A 892 19.10 -9.85 6.54
CA ASP A 892 19.12 -10.96 5.58
C ASP A 892 19.25 -10.52 4.11
N TRP A 893 19.18 -9.22 3.81
CA TRP A 893 19.23 -8.72 2.43
C TRP A 893 20.66 -8.68 1.88
N ARG A 894 21.65 -8.48 2.76
CA ARG A 894 23.06 -8.32 2.38
C ARG A 894 23.89 -9.60 2.51
N GLY A 895 23.33 -10.64 3.16
CA GLY A 895 24.08 -11.82 3.56
C GLY A 895 25.16 -11.55 4.63
N GLY A 896 25.80 -12.59 5.16
CA GLY A 896 26.86 -12.49 6.16
C GLY A 896 26.39 -12.12 7.57
N ASP A 897 27.26 -11.66 8.47
CA ASP A 897 26.95 -11.41 9.88
C ASP A 897 26.24 -10.06 10.16
N ALA A 898 25.54 -9.51 9.17
CA ALA A 898 24.94 -8.19 9.26
C ALA A 898 23.68 -8.17 10.16
N ILE A 899 23.54 -7.09 10.93
CA ILE A 899 22.37 -6.78 11.76
C ILE A 899 21.83 -5.38 11.46
N GLN A 900 20.58 -5.15 11.85
CA GLN A 900 19.91 -3.86 11.75
C GLN A 900 19.06 -3.60 13.00
N LEU A 901 19.09 -2.36 13.49
CA LEU A 901 18.15 -1.89 14.50
C LEU A 901 16.89 -1.34 13.81
N VAL A 902 15.73 -1.91 14.12
CA VAL A 902 14.44 -1.39 13.67
C VAL A 902 13.90 -0.47 14.76
N VAL A 903 13.93 0.83 14.51
CA VAL A 903 13.56 1.87 15.47
C VAL A 903 12.04 2.02 15.49
N GLU A 904 11.45 1.84 16.67
CA GLU A 904 10.02 2.05 16.94
C GLU A 904 9.77 3.47 17.47
N HIS A 905 10.71 4.02 18.24
CA HIS A 905 10.62 5.40 18.74
C HIS A 905 12.01 6.05 18.86
N ARG A 906 12.04 7.36 18.65
CA ARG A 906 13.25 8.19 18.73
C ARG A 906 12.92 9.49 19.45
N GLU A 907 13.65 9.78 20.51
CA GLU A 907 13.65 11.07 21.21
C GLU A 907 15.07 11.65 21.26
N PRO A 908 15.23 12.99 21.34
CA PRO A 908 16.53 13.59 21.67
C PRO A 908 17.06 13.01 22.99
N ALA A 909 18.35 12.70 23.04
CA ALA A 909 19.00 12.16 24.24
C ALA A 909 19.25 13.22 25.30
#